data_AF-A0A8J9W6D6-F1
#
_entry.id   AF-A0A8J9W6D6-F1
#
_cell.length_a   1.000
_cell.length_b   1.000
_cell.length_c   1.000
_cell.angle_alpha   90.00
_cell.angle_beta   90.00
_cell.angle_gamma   90.00
#
_symmetry.space_group_name_H-M   'P 1'
#
loop_
_entity.id
_entity.type
_entity.pdbx_description
1 polymer ?
#
loop_
_entity_poly.entity_id
_entity_poly.type
_entity_poly.pdbx_seq_one_letter_code
_entity_poly.pdbx_strand_id
1 'polypeptide(L)'
;MTRNSRTLMCGSPWRCLIIIFSLLVASRRCNVAADSQILQKCHLKPFGCHKPPSETVKVVNTVPDPETFYRDYIQTSTPVLMKGGAAHWPAVQKWPGNEAYLVEEFGDEVLKVDYRKAWNNDFPKKKRMKIRDFLKIYREESVYLDSPVGVRSPFYKDMELPACLDCPDQAAKLTGFNMLYSSGNTSYVIHHDGQDNILTLVSGRKSVVVIDPKFSNHLYVNDFTVLPGLAPLEPEKIDLVKFPLVAEVDYAIAELEAGDMLYIPQMWFHTVKSKGDPNIAFSIWFTSFPQCDDRMEEEFDPDVMVVESTAVYLQCVKEQPPEISCKPGPPRSLSEIIESLPQETKEGWVQGYKSGDMKEVEPVPDKKMASGYTIPVLGLGTARMFQQTYEAVLYALKSGYRMIDTAQSYKYSEESIGRAIKDSGVPREDIFLITKLAPKFFGFSSTKNSVDVSLEKLGTDYVDLFLIHSPDCQEKADDNDDDDSFRCPKDNPKASWEESWKAMEELHKEGKIRSLGVSNFFPKHLKKLVSMAEVPVSVVQNWFDPFYRDEATREFCEQHGIVYQGYSTLGGMWTDWMYRKKTVERLKNPVLASPVLGKLSKILDIPVANIVLRWALQKGVVLIPKSTKEKHILSNLEVLQMELDELSFRVVEKKIAPVKINEDGQPSIYEDDDEWNRIIESADDGKHEEIQVQKDNKDQKRTNLFELVNLEDETIFIGSDDGKMYAFDGETGKVKWTFKTEEDLGSSPAFSPDRSVVYFGTEDGHVNALRATDGQVVWRYKTGGSVTCSPSVGADGTVYIGTLDNMMYAFTPDGAVKWSRDLGGEIWTHPALGHDGRLVYVGVMAETNFNAFALDSQTGTPAWSFKAAGPIWSAPILSQDGRYVYYSSRDSHVYTLRADSGSLVRKFDVGEDHDGVDSTPVINRDGTLFLATVGGSVMAVDIRRGKLRWEKMLGGEIMSSPVLDNDGYLYIGSGDGHLLKLKQKDGSVVWKFPAGEEVWSSPRLDKHGRVYIGSISGPVFCVDRETGRAVWSYETEGPVVATPQITTEHQYVYDYGQGTETKDEL
;
A
#
# COMPACT_ATOMS: atom_id res chain seq x y z
N MET A 1 11.05 -23.04 -71.32
CA MET A 1 10.20 -23.17 -72.52
C MET A 1 8.93 -22.35 -72.27
N THR A 2 8.90 -21.09 -72.72
CA THR A 2 8.21 -20.58 -73.94
C THR A 2 6.71 -20.28 -73.75
N ARG A 3 6.44 -18.96 -73.81
CA ARG A 3 5.40 -18.25 -74.59
C ARG A 3 3.90 -18.28 -74.21
N ASN A 4 3.39 -17.05 -74.13
CA ASN A 4 2.14 -16.50 -74.68
C ASN A 4 0.82 -16.86 -74.00
N SER A 5 0.25 -15.99 -73.18
CA SER A 5 -0.53 -14.77 -73.53
C SER A 5 -1.93 -15.07 -74.09
N ARG A 6 -2.95 -14.93 -73.22
CA ARG A 6 -4.20 -14.26 -73.59
C ARG A 6 -4.63 -13.30 -72.48
N THR A 7 -4.87 -12.09 -72.94
CA THR A 7 -5.32 -10.88 -72.29
C THR A 7 -6.71 -11.06 -71.67
N LEU A 8 -6.88 -10.66 -70.41
CA LEU A 8 -8.15 -10.20 -69.86
C LEU A 8 -7.87 -8.85 -69.21
N MET A 9 -8.36 -7.79 -69.86
CA MET A 9 -8.34 -6.43 -69.33
C MET A 9 -9.03 -6.42 -67.96
N CYS A 10 -8.26 -6.12 -66.91
CA CYS A 10 -8.82 -5.88 -65.59
C CYS A 10 -9.17 -4.40 -65.49
N GLY A 11 -10.45 -4.09 -65.67
CA GLY A 11 -11.02 -2.81 -65.26
C GLY A 11 -11.07 -2.74 -63.74
N SER A 12 -10.37 -1.75 -63.20
CA SER A 12 -10.42 -1.19 -61.84
C SER A 12 -9.29 -1.59 -60.85
N PRO A 13 -8.64 -0.59 -60.20
CA PRO A 13 -7.57 -0.78 -59.20
C PRO A 13 -7.99 -1.55 -57.93
N TRP A 14 -9.29 -1.77 -57.73
CA TRP A 14 -9.83 -2.27 -56.46
C TRP A 14 -9.61 -3.76 -56.24
N ARG A 15 -9.48 -4.56 -57.32
CA ARG A 15 -9.29 -6.02 -57.19
C ARG A 15 -7.85 -6.46 -56.87
N CYS A 16 -6.84 -5.65 -57.21
CA CYS A 16 -5.45 -5.93 -56.82
C CYS A 16 -5.19 -5.63 -55.34
N LEU A 17 -5.85 -4.62 -54.78
CA LEU A 17 -5.79 -4.30 -53.34
C LEU A 17 -6.33 -5.46 -52.49
N ILE A 18 -7.42 -6.10 -52.90
CA ILE A 18 -8.05 -7.20 -52.14
C ILE A 18 -7.17 -8.46 -52.13
N ILE A 19 -6.45 -8.77 -53.21
CA ILE A 19 -5.56 -9.95 -53.26
C ILE A 19 -4.27 -9.72 -52.44
N ILE A 20 -3.73 -8.49 -52.45
CA ILE A 20 -2.58 -8.11 -51.61
C ILE A 20 -3.00 -8.08 -50.13
N PHE A 21 -4.20 -7.58 -49.80
CA PHE A 21 -4.75 -7.63 -48.45
C PHE A 21 -4.99 -9.07 -47.98
N SER A 22 -5.44 -9.96 -48.86
CA SER A 22 -5.70 -11.37 -48.53
C SER A 22 -4.41 -12.16 -48.24
N LEU A 23 -3.32 -11.85 -48.95
CA LEU A 23 -2.00 -12.44 -48.68
C LEU A 23 -1.33 -11.86 -47.42
N LEU A 24 -1.53 -10.57 -47.12
CA LEU A 24 -1.10 -9.93 -45.86
C LEU A 24 -1.91 -10.40 -44.64
N VAL A 25 -3.20 -10.71 -44.83
CA VAL A 25 -4.04 -11.29 -43.77
C VAL A 25 -3.69 -12.76 -43.54
N ALA A 26 -3.28 -13.49 -44.58
CA ALA A 26 -2.78 -14.86 -44.44
C ALA A 26 -1.41 -14.91 -43.72
N SER A 27 -0.51 -13.95 -43.97
CA SER A 27 0.76 -13.88 -43.22
C SER A 27 0.57 -13.41 -41.77
N ARG A 28 -0.40 -12.51 -41.50
CA ARG A 28 -0.76 -12.12 -40.11
C ARG A 28 -1.45 -13.25 -39.33
N ARG A 29 -2.27 -14.09 -39.98
CA ARG A 29 -2.89 -15.26 -39.32
C ARG A 29 -1.88 -16.35 -38.93
N CYS A 30 -0.73 -16.42 -39.58
CA CYS A 30 0.36 -17.31 -39.16
C CYS A 30 1.11 -16.81 -37.91
N ASN A 31 1.23 -15.50 -37.70
CA ASN A 31 1.88 -14.96 -36.48
C ASN A 31 0.96 -14.98 -35.25
N VAL A 32 -0.34 -14.72 -35.41
CA VAL A 32 -1.30 -14.76 -34.29
C VAL A 32 -1.46 -16.17 -33.70
N ALA A 33 -1.30 -17.21 -34.51
CA ALA A 33 -1.33 -18.60 -34.04
C ALA A 33 -0.04 -19.02 -33.29
N ALA A 34 1.09 -18.38 -33.58
CA ALA A 34 2.35 -18.60 -32.87
C ALA A 34 2.37 -17.85 -31.52
N ASP A 35 1.87 -16.61 -31.49
CA ASP A 35 1.75 -15.80 -30.27
C ASP A 35 0.77 -16.42 -29.27
N SER A 36 -0.37 -16.97 -29.72
CA SER A 36 -1.32 -17.64 -28.81
C SER A 36 -0.75 -18.95 -28.22
N GLN A 37 0.13 -19.64 -28.94
CA GLN A 37 0.77 -20.87 -28.46
C GLN A 37 1.87 -20.61 -27.44
N ILE A 38 2.67 -19.56 -27.63
CA ILE A 38 3.72 -19.15 -26.68
C ILE A 38 3.07 -18.64 -25.39
N LEU A 39 2.03 -17.81 -25.51
CA LEU A 39 1.26 -17.33 -24.36
C LEU A 39 0.67 -18.51 -23.55
N GLN A 40 0.04 -19.49 -24.22
CA GLN A 40 -0.54 -20.67 -23.56
C GLN A 40 0.50 -21.61 -22.91
N LYS A 41 1.73 -21.67 -23.43
CA LYS A 41 2.76 -22.60 -22.94
C LYS A 41 3.71 -21.98 -21.91
N CYS A 42 3.95 -20.68 -21.98
CA CYS A 42 5.05 -20.02 -21.28
C CYS A 42 4.68 -18.80 -20.42
N HIS A 43 3.41 -18.39 -20.41
CA HIS A 43 2.95 -17.40 -19.44
C HIS A 43 3.04 -17.96 -18.01
N LEU A 44 3.54 -17.14 -17.07
CA LEU A 44 3.86 -17.47 -15.67
C LEU A 44 4.81 -18.69 -15.52
N LYS A 45 5.66 -18.89 -16.52
CA LYS A 45 6.79 -19.83 -16.46
C LYS A 45 8.11 -19.08 -16.31
N PRO A 46 9.19 -19.76 -15.92
CA PRO A 46 10.50 -19.12 -15.83
C PRO A 46 10.93 -18.51 -17.15
N PHE A 47 11.66 -17.41 -17.07
CA PHE A 47 12.29 -16.74 -18.21
C PHE A 47 13.12 -17.75 -19.01
N GLY A 48 12.96 -17.73 -20.33
CA GLY A 48 13.53 -18.71 -21.24
C GLY A 48 12.60 -19.86 -21.61
N CYS A 49 11.36 -19.89 -21.11
CA CYS A 49 10.34 -20.77 -21.68
C CYS A 49 9.92 -20.30 -23.09
N HIS A 50 9.83 -18.98 -23.30
CA HIS A 50 9.24 -18.35 -24.48
C HIS A 50 9.94 -18.72 -25.79
N LYS A 51 11.24 -18.99 -25.74
CA LYS A 51 12.02 -19.58 -26.84
C LYS A 51 13.31 -20.19 -26.31
N PRO A 52 13.95 -21.13 -27.03
CA PRO A 52 15.29 -21.62 -26.71
C PRO A 52 16.33 -20.48 -26.72
N PRO A 53 17.45 -20.60 -25.98
CA PRO A 53 18.51 -19.61 -26.00
C PRO A 53 19.07 -19.45 -27.41
N SER A 54 19.30 -18.21 -27.84
CA SER A 54 19.73 -17.90 -29.20
C SER A 54 21.15 -18.39 -29.47
N GLU A 55 22.05 -18.22 -28.49
CA GLU A 55 23.43 -18.74 -28.49
C GLU A 55 23.89 -18.98 -27.03
N THR A 56 25.01 -19.69 -26.84
CA THR A 56 25.74 -19.71 -25.57
C THR A 56 26.69 -18.51 -25.52
N VAL A 57 26.87 -17.88 -24.35
CA VAL A 57 27.88 -16.82 -24.18
C VAL A 57 29.24 -17.32 -24.67
N LYS A 58 30.01 -16.47 -25.38
CA LYS A 58 31.33 -16.82 -25.91
C LYS A 58 32.20 -17.40 -24.80
N VAL A 59 32.69 -18.63 -25.00
CA VAL A 59 33.51 -19.35 -24.01
C VAL A 59 34.98 -19.32 -24.42
N VAL A 60 35.85 -18.92 -23.50
CA VAL A 60 37.31 -18.99 -23.65
C VAL A 60 37.90 -19.82 -22.51
N ASN A 61 38.95 -20.59 -22.82
CA ASN A 61 39.62 -21.46 -21.84
C ASN A 61 40.81 -20.78 -21.14
N THR A 62 41.08 -19.53 -21.47
CA THR A 62 42.16 -18.72 -20.91
C THR A 62 41.64 -17.30 -20.70
N VAL A 63 41.99 -16.69 -19.57
CA VAL A 63 41.69 -15.26 -19.32
C VAL A 63 42.50 -14.43 -20.34
N PRO A 64 41.85 -13.57 -21.14
CA PRO A 64 42.55 -12.73 -22.11
C PRO A 64 43.47 -11.72 -21.39
N ASP A 65 44.54 -11.30 -22.05
CA ASP A 65 45.33 -10.16 -21.60
C ASP A 65 44.49 -8.87 -21.65
N PRO A 66 44.87 -7.80 -20.94
CA PRO A 66 44.05 -6.59 -20.87
C PRO A 66 43.76 -5.90 -22.20
N GLU A 67 44.70 -5.93 -23.15
CA GLU A 67 44.54 -5.29 -24.46
C GLU A 67 43.51 -6.07 -25.30
N THR A 68 43.65 -7.39 -25.33
CA THR A 68 42.68 -8.30 -25.95
C THR A 68 41.31 -8.18 -25.27
N PHE A 69 41.26 -8.10 -23.94
CA PHE A 69 40.01 -7.99 -23.19
C PHE A 69 39.27 -6.68 -23.53
N TYR A 70 40.00 -5.57 -23.53
CA TYR A 70 39.44 -4.27 -23.86
C TYR A 70 38.91 -4.22 -25.30
N ARG A 71 39.73 -4.63 -26.28
CA ARG A 71 39.37 -4.56 -27.71
C ARG A 71 38.21 -5.49 -28.06
N ASP A 72 38.24 -6.73 -27.60
CA ASP A 72 37.33 -7.78 -28.08
C ASP A 72 36.06 -7.95 -27.23
N TYR A 73 35.99 -7.30 -26.06
CA TYR A 73 34.87 -7.47 -25.12
C TYR A 73 34.34 -6.16 -24.52
N ILE A 74 35.21 -5.30 -23.97
CA ILE A 74 34.76 -4.01 -23.39
C ILE A 74 34.26 -3.08 -24.51
N GLN A 75 35.07 -2.84 -25.53
CA GLN A 75 34.74 -1.92 -26.62
C GLN A 75 33.54 -2.42 -27.45
N THR A 76 33.42 -3.73 -27.62
CA THR A 76 32.31 -4.35 -28.35
C THR A 76 31.09 -4.63 -27.48
N SER A 77 31.14 -4.30 -26.18
CA SER A 77 30.11 -4.61 -25.17
C SER A 77 29.62 -6.06 -25.30
N THR A 78 30.54 -7.01 -25.22
CA THR A 78 30.28 -8.44 -25.48
C THR A 78 30.56 -9.30 -24.24
N PRO A 79 29.57 -10.00 -23.68
CA PRO A 79 29.78 -10.93 -22.57
C PRO A 79 30.74 -12.07 -22.93
N VAL A 80 31.54 -12.53 -21.96
CA VAL A 80 32.46 -13.67 -22.14
C VAL A 80 32.59 -14.52 -20.89
N LEU A 81 32.50 -15.84 -21.06
CA LEU A 81 32.75 -16.84 -20.03
C LEU A 81 34.19 -17.35 -20.13
N MET A 82 34.98 -17.08 -19.11
CA MET A 82 36.37 -17.52 -18.96
C MET A 82 36.42 -18.75 -18.06
N LYS A 83 36.51 -19.94 -18.66
CA LYS A 83 36.52 -21.21 -17.93
C LYS A 83 37.80 -21.36 -17.13
N GLY A 84 37.68 -21.68 -15.84
CA GLY A 84 38.80 -21.90 -14.93
C GLY A 84 39.67 -20.67 -14.63
N GLY A 85 39.21 -19.47 -14.99
CA GLY A 85 39.98 -18.22 -14.82
C GLY A 85 40.39 -17.92 -13.39
N ALA A 86 39.61 -18.36 -12.40
CA ALA A 86 39.87 -18.20 -10.97
C ALA A 86 40.31 -19.50 -10.28
N ALA A 87 40.53 -20.61 -11.01
CA ALA A 87 40.79 -21.92 -10.40
C ALA A 87 42.06 -21.95 -9.52
N HIS A 88 42.99 -21.03 -9.76
CA HIS A 88 44.22 -20.86 -8.97
C HIS A 88 44.00 -20.06 -7.67
N TRP A 89 42.87 -19.36 -7.52
CA TRP A 89 42.62 -18.51 -6.36
C TRP A 89 42.55 -19.33 -5.07
N PRO A 90 43.19 -18.87 -3.99
CA PRO A 90 43.06 -19.51 -2.68
C PRO A 90 41.60 -19.66 -2.23
N ALA A 91 40.72 -18.71 -2.58
CA ALA A 91 39.30 -18.79 -2.26
C ALA A 91 38.64 -20.04 -2.87
N VAL A 92 38.90 -20.34 -4.16
CA VAL A 92 38.34 -21.51 -4.87
C VAL A 92 38.89 -22.82 -4.29
N GLN A 93 40.13 -22.82 -3.81
CA GLN A 93 40.76 -24.02 -3.27
C GLN A 93 40.41 -24.30 -1.80
N LYS A 94 40.24 -23.25 -0.99
CA LYS A 94 40.10 -23.37 0.47
C LYS A 94 38.67 -23.28 0.98
N TRP A 95 37.82 -22.46 0.36
CA TRP A 95 36.50 -22.12 0.93
C TRP A 95 35.42 -23.19 0.71
N PRO A 96 35.34 -23.88 -0.45
CA PRO A 96 34.28 -24.87 -0.68
C PRO A 96 34.26 -25.96 0.39
N GLY A 97 33.15 -26.06 1.13
CA GLY A 97 32.95 -27.06 2.18
C GLY A 97 33.77 -26.84 3.47
N ASN A 98 34.42 -25.69 3.64
CA ASN A 98 35.29 -25.40 4.79
C ASN A 98 34.81 -24.17 5.60
N GLU A 99 33.69 -24.32 6.28
CA GLU A 99 33.12 -23.22 7.09
C GLU A 99 33.97 -22.86 8.29
N ALA A 100 34.73 -23.81 8.84
CA ALA A 100 35.65 -23.54 9.95
C ALA A 100 36.68 -22.47 9.57
N TYR A 101 37.26 -22.59 8.37
CA TYR A 101 38.17 -21.58 7.83
C TYR A 101 37.46 -20.23 7.62
N LEU A 102 36.25 -20.21 7.07
CA LEU A 102 35.50 -18.96 6.88
C LEU A 102 35.18 -18.26 8.20
N VAL A 103 34.85 -19.02 9.25
CA VAL A 103 34.59 -18.49 10.59
C VAL A 103 35.88 -17.99 11.24
N GLU A 104 36.97 -18.74 11.14
CA GLU A 104 38.27 -18.39 11.72
C GLU A 104 38.85 -17.13 11.08
N GLU A 105 38.82 -17.04 9.76
CA GLU A 105 39.48 -15.98 9.00
C GLU A 105 38.62 -14.76 8.73
N PHE A 106 37.29 -14.94 8.63
CA PHE A 106 36.36 -13.88 8.20
C PHE A 106 35.11 -13.77 9.08
N GLY A 107 35.00 -14.56 10.15
CA GLY A 107 33.75 -14.70 10.91
C GLY A 107 33.25 -13.42 11.59
N ASP A 108 34.09 -12.40 11.75
CA ASP A 108 33.74 -11.11 12.34
C ASP A 108 33.41 -10.02 11.29
N GLU A 109 33.59 -10.30 10.00
CA GLU A 109 33.13 -9.41 8.92
C GLU A 109 31.62 -9.28 8.96
N VAL A 110 31.13 -8.05 8.90
CA VAL A 110 29.69 -7.74 8.89
C VAL A 110 29.29 -7.45 7.45
N LEU A 111 28.22 -8.10 6.98
CA LEU A 111 27.67 -7.92 5.64
C LEU A 111 26.15 -7.76 5.70
N LYS A 112 25.55 -7.23 4.63
CA LYS A 112 24.09 -7.17 4.48
C LYS A 112 23.56 -8.54 4.04
N VAL A 113 22.61 -9.07 4.82
CA VAL A 113 21.88 -10.31 4.55
C VAL A 113 20.44 -9.98 4.25
N ASP A 114 19.97 -10.46 3.11
CA ASP A 114 18.59 -10.43 2.66
C ASP A 114 17.80 -11.62 3.29
N TYR A 115 16.64 -11.36 3.89
CA TYR A 115 15.73 -12.38 4.42
C TYR A 115 14.73 -12.91 3.37
N ARG A 116 15.19 -13.07 2.13
CA ARG A 116 14.55 -13.89 1.10
C ARG A 116 15.60 -14.54 0.17
N LYS A 117 15.20 -15.61 -0.52
CA LYS A 117 16.03 -16.34 -1.51
C LYS A 117 15.56 -16.17 -2.95
N ALA A 118 14.33 -15.70 -3.16
CA ALA A 118 13.72 -15.51 -4.48
C ALA A 118 12.92 -14.20 -4.51
N TRP A 119 12.87 -13.57 -5.68
CA TRP A 119 12.01 -12.41 -5.94
C TRP A 119 10.53 -12.83 -5.91
N ASN A 120 9.71 -12.16 -5.11
CA ASN A 120 8.27 -12.41 -4.95
C ASN A 120 7.43 -11.11 -4.99
N ASN A 121 7.93 -10.08 -5.67
CA ASN A 121 7.31 -8.76 -5.77
C ASN A 121 7.19 -7.98 -4.44
N ASP A 122 7.96 -8.41 -3.42
CA ASP A 122 8.02 -7.81 -2.09
C ASP A 122 9.47 -7.40 -1.80
N PHE A 123 9.70 -6.21 -1.22
CA PHE A 123 11.07 -5.73 -1.00
C PHE A 123 11.79 -6.54 0.09
N PRO A 124 13.05 -6.95 -0.16
CA PRO A 124 13.80 -7.79 0.76
C PRO A 124 14.09 -7.08 2.07
N LYS A 125 13.67 -7.65 3.21
CA LYS A 125 14.14 -7.17 4.52
C LYS A 125 15.63 -7.47 4.66
N LYS A 126 16.46 -6.44 4.58
CA LYS A 126 17.92 -6.58 4.77
C LYS A 126 18.31 -6.31 6.23
N LYS A 127 19.24 -7.11 6.75
CA LYS A 127 19.85 -6.91 8.08
C LYS A 127 21.36 -7.02 7.99
N ARG A 128 22.08 -6.25 8.79
CA ARG A 128 23.52 -6.43 8.97
C ARG A 128 23.76 -7.65 9.85
N MET A 129 24.70 -8.51 9.45
CA MET A 129 25.00 -9.75 10.17
C MET A 129 26.47 -10.11 10.00
N LYS A 130 27.08 -10.65 11.07
CA LYS A 130 28.41 -11.23 10.97
C LYS A 130 28.37 -12.51 10.13
N ILE A 131 29.45 -12.79 9.38
CA ILE A 131 29.59 -14.04 8.63
C ILE A 131 29.34 -15.26 9.51
N ARG A 132 29.88 -15.29 10.74
CA ARG A 132 29.67 -16.42 11.66
C ARG A 132 28.21 -16.68 12.01
N ASP A 133 27.38 -15.64 12.02
CA ASP A 133 25.97 -15.74 12.36
C ASP A 133 25.15 -16.10 11.13
N PHE A 134 25.51 -15.54 9.98
CA PHE A 134 24.95 -15.94 8.69
C PHE A 134 25.18 -17.44 8.43
N LEU A 135 26.39 -17.94 8.65
CA LEU A 135 26.73 -19.35 8.47
C LEU A 135 25.90 -20.30 9.37
N LYS A 136 25.33 -19.82 10.48
CA LYS A 136 24.43 -20.63 11.32
C LYS A 136 23.04 -20.78 10.72
N ILE A 137 22.55 -19.78 9.99
CA ILE A 137 21.15 -19.73 9.54
C ILE A 137 20.97 -20.00 8.04
N TYR A 138 22.01 -19.83 7.23
CA TYR A 138 21.85 -19.71 5.78
C TYR A 138 21.28 -20.96 5.07
N ARG A 139 21.46 -22.14 5.68
CA ARG A 139 20.91 -23.41 5.19
C ARG A 139 19.44 -23.60 5.59
N GLU A 140 19.05 -23.14 6.77
CA GLU A 140 17.76 -23.43 7.39
C GLU A 140 16.73 -22.32 7.10
N GLU A 141 17.18 -21.07 7.06
CA GLU A 141 16.36 -19.91 6.79
C GLU A 141 16.39 -19.52 5.30
N SER A 142 15.35 -18.83 4.85
CA SER A 142 15.29 -18.27 3.49
C SER A 142 16.08 -16.96 3.40
N VAL A 143 17.39 -17.03 3.61
CA VAL A 143 18.30 -15.87 3.53
C VAL A 143 19.29 -15.93 2.36
N TYR A 144 19.69 -14.76 1.87
CA TYR A 144 20.66 -14.57 0.79
C TYR A 144 21.64 -13.44 1.16
N LEU A 145 22.93 -13.67 1.00
CA LEU A 145 23.92 -12.61 1.21
C LEU A 145 24.23 -11.95 -0.13
N ASP A 146 23.96 -10.65 -0.21
CA ASP A 146 24.32 -9.76 -1.31
C ASP A 146 24.76 -8.43 -0.70
N SER A 147 26.08 -8.25 -0.63
CA SER A 147 26.66 -7.13 0.10
C SER A 147 27.95 -6.66 -0.56
N PRO A 148 28.16 -5.33 -0.68
CA PRO A 148 29.47 -4.78 -0.98
C PRO A 148 30.45 -5.16 0.14
N VAL A 149 31.70 -5.40 -0.27
CA VAL A 149 32.82 -5.77 0.59
C VAL A 149 33.66 -4.52 0.85
N GLY A 150 34.01 -4.30 2.12
CA GLY A 150 34.78 -3.13 2.51
C GLY A 150 36.18 -3.10 1.92
N VAL A 151 36.74 -1.92 1.61
CA VAL A 151 38.13 -1.74 1.10
C VAL A 151 39.19 -2.43 1.97
N ARG A 152 38.95 -2.54 3.28
CA ARG A 152 39.89 -3.15 4.24
C ARG A 152 39.54 -4.59 4.60
N SER A 153 38.65 -5.23 3.84
CA SER A 153 38.16 -6.56 4.19
C SER A 153 39.25 -7.62 4.02
N PRO A 154 39.39 -8.56 4.97
CA PRO A 154 40.31 -9.70 4.86
C PRO A 154 39.98 -10.64 3.69
N PHE A 155 38.80 -10.58 3.08
CA PHE A 155 38.44 -11.45 1.94
C PHE A 155 39.43 -11.33 0.78
N TYR A 156 39.98 -10.14 0.53
CA TYR A 156 40.89 -9.89 -0.58
C TYR A 156 42.23 -10.64 -0.50
N LYS A 157 42.57 -11.26 0.64
CA LYS A 157 43.79 -12.05 0.79
C LYS A 157 43.75 -13.37 0.03
N ASP A 158 42.55 -13.89 -0.22
CA ASP A 158 42.33 -15.18 -0.89
C ASP A 158 41.93 -15.01 -2.36
N MET A 159 42.09 -13.80 -2.91
CA MET A 159 41.67 -13.42 -4.26
C MET A 159 42.77 -12.67 -5.00
N GLU A 160 42.77 -12.79 -6.33
CA GLU A 160 43.72 -12.09 -7.22
C GLU A 160 42.94 -11.20 -8.19
N LEU A 161 43.55 -10.15 -8.74
CA LEU A 161 42.88 -9.41 -9.80
C LEU A 161 42.86 -10.27 -11.07
N PRO A 162 41.72 -10.41 -11.78
CA PRO A 162 41.71 -11.10 -13.05
C PRO A 162 42.76 -10.52 -14.01
N ALA A 163 43.53 -11.39 -14.68
CA ALA A 163 44.62 -10.96 -15.56
C ALA A 163 44.16 -10.00 -16.68
N CYS A 164 42.89 -10.05 -17.07
CA CYS A 164 42.28 -9.14 -18.02
C CYS A 164 42.11 -7.69 -17.51
N LEU A 165 42.20 -7.47 -16.20
CA LEU A 165 42.17 -6.15 -15.56
C LEU A 165 43.55 -5.75 -15.01
N ASP A 166 44.56 -6.62 -15.08
CA ASP A 166 45.88 -6.39 -14.48
C ASP A 166 46.76 -5.45 -15.30
N CYS A 167 46.36 -4.17 -15.32
CA CYS A 167 47.24 -3.05 -15.59
C CYS A 167 46.83 -1.81 -14.78
N PRO A 168 47.76 -0.87 -14.53
CA PRO A 168 47.51 0.27 -13.63
C PRO A 168 46.28 1.09 -14.01
N ASP A 169 46.07 1.35 -15.30
CA ASP A 169 44.96 2.17 -15.78
C ASP A 169 43.60 1.48 -15.62
N GLN A 170 43.52 0.15 -15.76
CA GLN A 170 42.28 -0.61 -15.56
C GLN A 170 42.03 -0.90 -14.08
N ALA A 171 43.07 -1.20 -13.30
CA ALA A 171 42.96 -1.37 -11.86
C ALA A 171 42.49 -0.08 -11.15
N ALA A 172 42.90 1.09 -11.63
CA ALA A 172 42.45 2.39 -11.11
C ALA A 172 40.94 2.66 -11.32
N LYS A 173 40.30 1.90 -12.22
CA LYS A 173 38.87 2.01 -12.55
C LYS A 173 37.97 1.08 -11.73
N LEU A 174 38.55 0.27 -10.84
CA LEU A 174 37.77 -0.57 -9.94
C LEU A 174 36.92 0.31 -9.01
N THR A 175 35.67 -0.09 -8.82
CA THR A 175 34.68 0.65 -8.02
C THR A 175 34.19 -0.13 -6.81
N GLY A 176 34.33 -1.46 -6.81
CA GLY A 176 34.01 -2.27 -5.65
C GLY A 176 34.00 -3.76 -5.92
N PHE A 177 33.72 -4.52 -4.85
CA PHE A 177 33.44 -5.95 -4.91
C PHE A 177 32.17 -6.25 -4.14
N ASN A 178 31.28 -7.05 -4.73
CA ASN A 178 30.09 -7.55 -4.05
C ASN A 178 30.23 -9.05 -3.78
N MET A 179 29.98 -9.45 -2.54
CA MET A 179 29.94 -10.85 -2.13
C MET A 179 28.53 -11.40 -2.25
N LEU A 180 28.43 -12.59 -2.84
CA LEU A 180 27.18 -13.32 -3.07
C LEU A 180 27.30 -14.68 -2.37
N TYR A 181 26.48 -14.96 -1.35
CA TYR A 181 26.49 -16.24 -0.62
C TYR A 181 25.07 -16.78 -0.41
N SER A 182 24.83 -18.04 -0.76
CA SER A 182 23.59 -18.76 -0.42
C SER A 182 23.78 -20.26 -0.23
N SER A 183 22.72 -20.93 0.23
CA SER A 183 22.61 -22.40 0.21
C SER A 183 22.14 -22.95 -1.15
N GLY A 184 22.12 -22.13 -2.21
CA GLY A 184 21.53 -22.49 -3.51
C GLY A 184 20.01 -22.31 -3.57
N ASN A 185 19.41 -22.68 -4.71
CA ASN A 185 18.00 -22.43 -5.07
C ASN A 185 17.60 -20.95 -4.96
N THR A 186 18.55 -20.06 -5.24
CA THR A 186 18.31 -18.61 -5.28
C THR A 186 18.11 -18.16 -6.71
N SER A 187 17.17 -17.23 -6.88
CA SER A 187 16.95 -16.48 -8.11
C SER A 187 16.80 -15.00 -7.80
N TYR A 188 17.33 -14.15 -8.68
CA TYR A 188 17.30 -12.71 -8.53
C TYR A 188 16.54 -12.06 -9.68
N VAL A 189 16.00 -10.86 -9.45
CA VAL A 189 15.26 -10.09 -10.47
C VAL A 189 16.10 -9.84 -11.73
N ILE A 190 15.45 -9.69 -12.89
CA ILE A 190 16.15 -9.31 -14.12
C ILE A 190 16.61 -7.86 -13.96
N HIS A 191 17.90 -7.60 -14.08
CA HIS A 191 18.47 -6.27 -13.90
C HIS A 191 19.70 -6.07 -14.75
N HIS A 192 20.10 -4.84 -15.00
CA HIS A 192 21.45 -4.53 -15.43
C HIS A 192 22.22 -3.87 -14.29
N ASP A 193 23.52 -4.11 -14.27
CA ASP A 193 24.40 -3.35 -13.39
C ASP A 193 24.70 -2.01 -14.06
N GLY A 194 24.80 -0.95 -13.26
CA GLY A 194 25.21 0.38 -13.72
C GLY A 194 26.72 0.48 -14.00
N GLN A 195 27.44 -0.63 -13.94
CA GLN A 195 28.89 -0.73 -14.12
C GLN A 195 29.23 -2.03 -14.83
N ASP A 196 30.43 -2.09 -15.42
CA ASP A 196 30.99 -3.35 -15.90
C ASP A 196 31.25 -4.29 -14.71
N ASN A 197 30.96 -5.58 -14.88
CA ASN A 197 31.23 -6.54 -13.83
C ASN A 197 31.82 -7.87 -14.32
N ILE A 198 32.69 -8.44 -13.48
CA ILE A 198 33.17 -9.82 -13.62
C ILE A 198 32.64 -10.64 -12.46
N LEU A 199 31.63 -11.47 -12.74
CA LEU A 199 31.08 -12.45 -11.81
C LEU A 199 31.99 -13.68 -11.74
N THR A 200 32.67 -13.86 -10.61
CA THR A 200 33.62 -14.94 -10.34
C THR A 200 33.01 -15.96 -9.37
N LEU A 201 32.88 -17.22 -9.79
CA LEU A 201 32.27 -18.28 -8.99
C LEU A 201 33.32 -19.01 -8.15
N VAL A 202 33.16 -19.00 -6.82
CA VAL A 202 34.07 -19.64 -5.87
C VAL A 202 33.61 -21.05 -5.50
N SER A 203 32.31 -21.24 -5.27
CA SER A 203 31.72 -22.53 -4.90
C SER A 203 30.33 -22.68 -5.49
N GLY A 204 29.95 -23.92 -5.83
CA GLY A 204 28.64 -24.27 -6.38
C GLY A 204 28.57 -24.17 -7.89
N ARG A 205 27.36 -23.99 -8.43
CA ARG A 205 27.08 -23.79 -9.86
C ARG A 205 26.12 -22.63 -10.05
N LYS A 206 26.31 -21.83 -11.10
CA LYS A 206 25.40 -20.73 -11.46
C LYS A 206 25.03 -20.83 -12.94
N SER A 207 23.75 -20.63 -13.23
CA SER A 207 23.24 -20.43 -14.58
C SER A 207 22.85 -18.96 -14.68
N VAL A 208 23.52 -18.22 -15.57
CA VAL A 208 23.29 -16.78 -15.76
C VAL A 208 22.67 -16.58 -17.12
N VAL A 209 21.49 -15.99 -17.12
CA VAL A 209 20.85 -15.51 -18.35
C VAL A 209 21.34 -14.09 -18.60
N VAL A 210 21.80 -13.81 -19.81
CA VAL A 210 22.20 -12.46 -20.24
C VAL A 210 21.37 -12.03 -21.45
N ILE A 211 20.99 -10.76 -21.46
CA ILE A 211 20.08 -10.15 -22.43
C ILE A 211 20.72 -8.85 -22.92
N ASP A 212 20.75 -8.70 -24.24
CA ASP A 212 21.33 -7.56 -24.94
C ASP A 212 20.55 -6.26 -24.60
N PRO A 213 21.24 -5.15 -24.27
CA PRO A 213 20.58 -3.88 -23.92
C PRO A 213 19.65 -3.33 -25.02
N LYS A 214 19.78 -3.75 -26.28
CA LYS A 214 18.81 -3.36 -27.34
C LYS A 214 17.37 -3.79 -27.02
N PHE A 215 17.19 -4.78 -26.16
CA PHE A 215 15.88 -5.25 -25.71
C PHE A 215 15.37 -4.51 -24.47
N SER A 216 16.01 -3.42 -24.04
CA SER A 216 15.52 -2.60 -22.91
C SER A 216 14.03 -2.29 -23.05
N ASN A 217 13.59 -1.75 -24.19
CA ASN A 217 12.16 -1.49 -24.50
C ASN A 217 11.22 -2.71 -24.43
N HIS A 218 11.75 -3.93 -24.44
CA HIS A 218 10.94 -5.16 -24.40
C HIS A 218 10.84 -5.70 -22.97
N LEU A 219 11.81 -5.36 -22.13
CA LEU A 219 11.81 -5.65 -20.69
C LEU A 219 11.00 -4.59 -19.92
N TYR A 220 10.71 -3.44 -20.56
CA TYR A 220 9.93 -2.33 -20.04
C TYR A 220 8.78 -1.87 -21.02
N VAL A 221 7.49 -1.98 -20.63
CA VAL A 221 6.32 -1.13 -21.00
C VAL A 221 6.52 0.41 -20.82
N ASN A 222 5.89 1.22 -21.67
CA ASN A 222 5.77 2.67 -21.44
C ASN A 222 4.79 2.93 -20.28
N ASP A 223 5.32 3.18 -19.08
CA ASP A 223 4.77 3.91 -17.90
C ASP A 223 5.22 3.26 -16.55
N PHE A 224 6.52 2.93 -16.36
CA PHE A 224 6.96 2.38 -15.06
C PHE A 224 7.65 3.39 -14.16
N THR A 225 7.28 3.24 -12.89
CA THR A 225 8.06 3.64 -11.74
C THR A 225 8.65 2.39 -11.08
N VAL A 226 9.76 1.87 -11.61
CA VAL A 226 10.61 0.91 -10.90
C VAL A 226 11.99 1.53 -10.70
N LEU A 227 12.75 0.96 -9.77
CA LEU A 227 14.14 1.32 -9.53
C LEU A 227 14.96 1.30 -10.83
N PRO A 228 15.91 2.23 -11.01
CA PRO A 228 16.78 2.29 -12.17
C PRO A 228 17.48 0.94 -12.37
N GLY A 229 17.37 0.40 -13.58
CA GLY A 229 18.03 -0.85 -13.98
C GLY A 229 17.45 -2.15 -13.45
N LEU A 230 16.35 -2.14 -12.69
CA LEU A 230 15.57 -3.35 -12.38
C LEU A 230 14.40 -3.50 -13.36
N ALA A 231 14.40 -4.55 -14.17
CA ALA A 231 13.25 -4.88 -14.98
C ALA A 231 12.10 -5.35 -14.07
N PRO A 232 10.86 -4.88 -14.25
CA PRO A 232 9.69 -5.26 -13.45
C PRO A 232 9.17 -6.68 -13.77
N LEU A 233 10.08 -7.61 -14.00
CA LEU A 233 9.84 -9.00 -14.40
C LEU A 233 10.24 -9.94 -13.27
N GLU A 234 9.39 -10.91 -12.94
CA GLU A 234 9.75 -12.03 -12.05
C GLU A 234 10.35 -13.18 -12.88
N PRO A 235 11.67 -13.44 -12.83
CA PRO A 235 12.30 -14.41 -13.74
C PRO A 235 11.86 -15.86 -13.55
N GLU A 236 11.16 -16.23 -12.48
CA GLU A 236 10.55 -17.56 -12.33
C GLU A 236 9.12 -17.65 -12.87
N LYS A 237 8.46 -16.51 -13.10
CA LYS A 237 7.05 -16.43 -13.52
C LYS A 237 6.87 -15.23 -14.45
N ILE A 238 7.41 -15.30 -15.66
CA ILE A 238 7.28 -14.22 -16.62
C ILE A 238 5.83 -14.08 -17.07
N ASP A 239 5.26 -12.91 -16.79
CA ASP A 239 3.93 -12.55 -17.23
C ASP A 239 3.99 -12.05 -18.70
N LEU A 240 3.88 -12.98 -19.64
CA LEU A 240 3.82 -12.66 -21.08
C LEU A 240 2.52 -11.94 -21.51
N VAL A 241 1.52 -11.81 -20.62
CA VAL A 241 0.31 -11.01 -20.91
C VAL A 241 0.59 -9.55 -20.62
N LYS A 242 1.24 -9.26 -19.49
CA LYS A 242 1.69 -7.92 -19.09
C LYS A 242 2.91 -7.44 -19.86
N PHE A 243 3.81 -8.36 -20.24
CA PHE A 243 5.05 -8.07 -20.96
C PHE A 243 5.14 -8.88 -22.26
N PRO A 244 4.24 -8.62 -23.24
CA PRO A 244 4.17 -9.43 -24.46
C PRO A 244 5.45 -9.35 -25.29
N LEU A 245 6.13 -8.19 -25.28
CA LEU A 245 7.39 -7.99 -26.00
C LEU A 245 8.53 -8.88 -25.47
N VAL A 246 8.42 -9.41 -24.25
CA VAL A 246 9.41 -10.37 -23.70
C VAL A 246 9.46 -11.65 -24.56
N ALA A 247 8.37 -12.02 -25.24
CA ALA A 247 8.37 -13.15 -26.16
C ALA A 247 9.36 -12.97 -27.32
N GLU A 248 9.71 -11.73 -27.67
CA GLU A 248 10.67 -11.40 -28.73
C GLU A 248 12.12 -11.30 -28.22
N VAL A 249 12.35 -11.25 -26.90
CA VAL A 249 13.67 -11.01 -26.30
C VAL A 249 14.61 -12.19 -26.48
N ASP A 250 15.64 -12.03 -27.31
CA ASP A 250 16.74 -12.98 -27.41
C ASP A 250 17.61 -12.94 -26.14
N TYR A 251 18.11 -14.10 -25.75
CA TYR A 251 18.94 -14.23 -24.56
C TYR A 251 19.95 -15.37 -24.75
N ALA A 252 21.08 -15.24 -24.06
CA ALA A 252 22.11 -16.26 -23.98
C ALA A 252 22.23 -16.79 -22.55
N ILE A 253 22.77 -18.00 -22.41
CA ILE A 253 23.02 -18.63 -21.11
C ILE A 253 24.52 -18.84 -20.94
N ALA A 254 25.04 -18.51 -19.75
CA ALA A 254 26.34 -18.90 -19.27
C ALA A 254 26.20 -19.86 -18.08
N GLU A 255 26.78 -21.05 -18.20
CA GLU A 255 26.81 -22.05 -17.13
C GLU A 255 28.20 -22.03 -16.46
N LEU A 256 28.24 -21.58 -15.22
CA LEU A 256 29.45 -21.42 -14.43
C LEU A 256 29.62 -22.58 -13.45
N GLU A 257 30.84 -23.07 -13.37
CA GLU A 257 31.37 -23.96 -12.34
C GLU A 257 32.38 -23.22 -11.47
N ALA A 258 32.68 -23.78 -10.29
CA ALA A 258 33.67 -23.19 -9.40
C ALA A 258 35.01 -22.97 -10.11
N GLY A 259 35.53 -21.75 -10.04
CA GLY A 259 36.72 -21.30 -10.76
C GLY A 259 36.45 -20.57 -12.07
N ASP A 260 35.21 -20.50 -12.56
CA ASP A 260 34.87 -19.75 -13.77
C ASP A 260 34.63 -18.25 -13.47
N MET A 261 34.87 -17.41 -14.49
CA MET A 261 34.59 -15.96 -14.46
C MET A 261 33.70 -15.57 -15.64
N LEU A 262 32.65 -14.80 -15.41
CA LEU A 262 31.77 -14.25 -16.45
C LEU A 262 31.88 -12.73 -16.46
N TYR A 263 32.33 -12.16 -17.58
CA TYR A 263 32.22 -10.71 -17.82
C TYR A 263 30.82 -10.38 -18.33
N ILE A 264 30.16 -9.45 -17.63
CA ILE A 264 28.86 -8.86 -18.00
C ILE A 264 29.12 -7.36 -18.23
N PRO A 265 28.96 -6.87 -19.47
CA PRO A 265 29.18 -5.46 -19.76
C PRO A 265 28.13 -4.57 -19.10
N GLN A 266 28.49 -3.31 -18.84
CA GLN A 266 27.55 -2.30 -18.35
C GLN A 266 26.29 -2.22 -19.26
N MET A 267 25.12 -2.02 -18.65
CA MET A 267 23.79 -2.01 -19.29
C MET A 267 23.24 -3.36 -19.77
N TRP A 268 24.01 -4.46 -19.69
CA TRP A 268 23.45 -5.79 -20.03
C TRP A 268 22.54 -6.30 -18.93
N PHE A 269 21.32 -6.65 -19.32
CA PHE A 269 20.35 -7.25 -18.42
C PHE A 269 20.72 -8.70 -18.14
N HIS A 270 20.57 -9.13 -16.90
CA HIS A 270 20.87 -10.48 -16.50
C HIS A 270 20.05 -10.93 -15.30
N THR A 271 19.96 -12.24 -15.13
CA THR A 271 19.40 -12.90 -13.93
C THR A 271 20.19 -14.16 -13.63
N VAL A 272 20.36 -14.45 -12.34
CA VAL A 272 21.23 -15.53 -11.86
C VAL A 272 20.41 -16.59 -11.15
N LYS A 273 20.61 -17.85 -11.53
CA LYS A 273 20.09 -19.04 -10.85
C LYS A 273 21.23 -19.82 -10.20
N SER A 274 21.22 -19.94 -8.88
CA SER A 274 22.26 -20.67 -8.14
C SER A 274 21.82 -22.08 -7.78
N LYS A 275 22.69 -23.07 -8.00
CA LYS A 275 22.46 -24.48 -7.67
C LYS A 275 23.60 -25.04 -6.80
N GLY A 276 23.23 -25.91 -5.86
CA GLY A 276 24.16 -26.53 -4.90
C GLY A 276 24.47 -25.66 -3.68
N ASP A 277 24.94 -26.30 -2.61
CA ASP A 277 25.31 -25.70 -1.32
C ASP A 277 26.78 -26.04 -0.98
N PRO A 278 27.62 -25.09 -0.53
CA PRO A 278 27.38 -23.64 -0.56
C PRO A 278 27.59 -23.05 -1.96
N ASN A 279 26.84 -22.00 -2.26
CA ASN A 279 27.03 -21.20 -3.47
C ASN A 279 27.66 -19.86 -3.10
N ILE A 280 28.90 -19.65 -3.52
CA ILE A 280 29.72 -18.48 -3.14
C ILE A 280 30.28 -17.85 -4.42
N ALA A 281 30.08 -16.55 -4.61
CA ALA A 281 30.64 -15.81 -5.74
C ALA A 281 30.99 -14.37 -5.35
N PHE A 282 31.82 -13.74 -6.18
CA PHE A 282 32.13 -12.32 -6.10
C PHE A 282 31.82 -11.64 -7.43
N SER A 283 31.21 -10.46 -7.38
CA SER A 283 31.08 -9.58 -8.52
C SER A 283 32.10 -8.45 -8.39
N ILE A 284 33.01 -8.36 -9.36
CA ILE A 284 34.09 -7.36 -9.41
C ILE A 284 33.60 -6.21 -10.28
N TRP A 285 33.42 -5.02 -9.71
CA TRP A 285 32.84 -3.87 -10.42
C TRP A 285 33.91 -2.86 -10.82
N PHE A 286 33.77 -2.31 -12.02
CA PHE A 286 34.64 -1.26 -12.54
C PHE A 286 33.91 -0.38 -13.55
N THR A 287 34.39 0.86 -13.71
CA THR A 287 33.83 1.80 -14.69
C THR A 287 34.83 1.99 -15.83
N SER A 288 34.55 1.38 -16.99
CA SER A 288 35.44 1.47 -18.14
C SER A 288 35.52 2.88 -18.73
N PHE A 289 34.41 3.63 -18.74
CA PHE A 289 34.25 4.91 -19.42
C PHE A 289 33.45 5.95 -18.60
N PRO A 290 34.03 6.56 -17.55
CA PRO A 290 33.34 7.56 -16.72
C PRO A 290 32.73 8.71 -17.51
N GLN A 291 33.41 9.17 -18.57
CA GLN A 291 32.92 10.22 -19.47
C GLN A 291 31.63 9.85 -20.21
N CYS A 292 31.35 8.55 -20.39
CA CYS A 292 30.10 8.09 -20.97
C CYS A 292 28.96 8.08 -19.95
N ASP A 293 29.28 7.87 -18.68
CA ASP A 293 28.33 8.02 -17.57
C ASP A 293 27.95 9.50 -17.40
N ASP A 294 28.93 10.40 -17.39
CA ASP A 294 28.71 11.86 -17.31
C ASP A 294 27.77 12.33 -18.44
N ARG A 295 28.03 11.90 -19.68
CA ARG A 295 27.20 12.26 -20.85
C ARG A 295 25.77 11.73 -20.75
N MET A 296 25.62 10.52 -20.21
CA MET A 296 24.31 9.91 -20.00
C MET A 296 23.49 10.73 -18.98
N GLU A 297 24.12 11.16 -17.87
CA GLU A 297 23.49 11.95 -16.81
C GLU A 297 23.19 13.41 -17.21
N GLU A 298 23.97 14.00 -18.11
CA GLU A 298 23.72 15.35 -18.63
C GLU A 298 22.52 15.41 -19.60
N GLU A 299 22.32 14.38 -20.42
CA GLU A 299 21.32 14.38 -21.49
C GLU A 299 19.96 13.81 -21.04
N PHE A 300 19.94 12.86 -20.09
CA PHE A 300 18.74 12.15 -19.67
C PHE A 300 18.72 11.89 -18.16
N ASP A 301 17.53 11.77 -17.57
CA ASP A 301 17.37 11.16 -16.25
C ASP A 301 17.42 9.63 -16.44
N PRO A 302 18.54 8.96 -16.09
CA PRO A 302 18.72 7.54 -16.38
C PRO A 302 17.71 6.65 -15.63
N ASP A 303 17.09 7.19 -14.59
CA ASP A 303 16.11 6.52 -13.73
C ASP A 303 14.70 6.49 -14.36
N VAL A 304 14.46 7.39 -15.32
CA VAL A 304 13.18 7.56 -16.00
C VAL A 304 13.27 7.13 -17.46
N MET A 305 14.44 7.27 -18.08
CA MET A 305 14.67 7.07 -19.52
C MET A 305 15.75 6.01 -19.78
N VAL A 306 15.61 4.82 -19.18
CA VAL A 306 16.56 3.68 -19.27
C VAL A 306 16.95 3.32 -20.71
N VAL A 307 16.02 3.49 -21.66
CA VAL A 307 16.19 3.11 -23.06
C VAL A 307 17.05 4.12 -23.79
N GLU A 308 16.74 5.40 -23.60
CA GLU A 308 17.48 6.53 -24.16
C GLU A 308 18.89 6.59 -23.57
N SER A 309 19.02 6.43 -22.25
CA SER A 309 20.30 6.41 -21.55
C SER A 309 21.19 5.24 -22.00
N THR A 310 20.61 4.05 -22.18
CA THR A 310 21.32 2.89 -22.78
C THR A 310 21.85 3.20 -24.18
N ALA A 311 21.05 3.85 -25.03
CA ALA A 311 21.44 4.16 -26.40
C ALA A 311 22.60 5.17 -26.44
N VAL A 312 22.55 6.21 -25.59
CA VAL A 312 23.62 7.22 -25.45
C VAL A 312 24.91 6.58 -24.95
N TYR A 313 24.83 5.75 -23.90
CA TYR A 313 26.00 5.06 -23.36
C TYR A 313 26.67 4.19 -24.43
N LEU A 314 25.91 3.31 -25.10
CA LEU A 314 26.44 2.42 -26.14
C LEU A 314 27.00 3.17 -27.35
N GLN A 315 26.46 4.35 -27.66
CA GLN A 315 27.03 5.21 -28.70
C GLN A 315 28.37 5.82 -28.23
N CYS A 316 28.43 6.34 -27.02
CA CYS A 316 29.66 6.88 -26.44
C CYS A 316 30.78 5.84 -26.36
N VAL A 317 30.47 4.59 -26.00
CA VAL A 317 31.43 3.47 -25.98
C VAL A 317 32.06 3.24 -27.37
N LYS A 318 31.28 3.33 -28.44
CA LYS A 318 31.79 3.18 -29.83
C LYS A 318 32.70 4.32 -30.27
N GLU A 319 32.60 5.48 -29.63
CA GLU A 319 33.44 6.66 -29.89
C GLU A 319 34.80 6.58 -29.16
N GLN A 320 34.96 5.61 -28.25
CA GLN A 320 36.20 5.43 -27.48
C GLN A 320 37.33 4.81 -28.31
N PRO A 321 38.61 5.10 -27.98
CA PRO A 321 39.75 4.55 -28.70
C PRO A 321 39.73 3.02 -28.78
N PRO A 322 40.10 2.42 -29.93
CA PRO A 322 40.09 0.97 -30.13
C PRO A 322 41.21 0.22 -29.42
N GLU A 323 42.20 0.93 -28.90
CA GLU A 323 43.36 0.38 -28.22
C GLU A 323 43.59 1.13 -26.91
N ILE A 324 44.11 0.42 -25.90
CA ILE A 324 44.56 0.99 -24.64
C ILE A 324 46.07 0.81 -24.50
N SER A 325 46.75 1.78 -23.90
CA SER A 325 48.17 1.66 -23.59
C SER A 325 48.33 0.85 -22.30
N CYS A 326 48.22 -0.48 -22.38
CA CYS A 326 48.21 -1.35 -21.21
C CYS A 326 49.18 -2.53 -21.42
N LYS A 327 50.18 -2.67 -20.54
CA LYS A 327 51.10 -3.82 -20.54
C LYS A 327 50.76 -4.73 -19.34
N PRO A 328 50.71 -6.06 -19.52
CA PRO A 328 50.43 -6.98 -18.43
C PRO A 328 51.45 -6.83 -17.30
N GLY A 329 50.96 -6.69 -16.06
CA GLY A 329 51.76 -6.76 -14.84
C GLY A 329 52.11 -8.21 -14.44
N PRO A 330 53.00 -8.41 -13.46
CA PRO A 330 53.08 -9.69 -12.77
C PRO A 330 51.80 -9.90 -11.92
N PRO A 331 51.31 -11.15 -11.77
CA PRO A 331 50.16 -11.44 -10.91
C PRO A 331 50.36 -10.90 -9.50
N ARG A 332 49.35 -10.21 -8.97
CA ARG A 332 49.33 -9.63 -7.62
C ARG A 332 48.02 -9.98 -6.93
N SER A 333 48.07 -10.10 -5.61
CA SER A 333 46.86 -10.27 -4.80
C SER A 333 45.99 -9.01 -4.87
N LEU A 334 44.68 -9.16 -4.69
CA LEU A 334 43.78 -8.00 -4.61
C LEU A 334 44.16 -7.06 -3.46
N SER A 335 44.68 -7.60 -2.35
CA SER A 335 45.14 -6.80 -1.22
C SER A 335 46.27 -5.84 -1.62
N GLU A 336 47.29 -6.33 -2.34
CA GLU A 336 48.41 -5.49 -2.84
C GLU A 336 47.94 -4.44 -3.84
N ILE A 337 46.96 -4.79 -4.68
CA ILE A 337 46.40 -3.88 -5.68
C ILE A 337 45.61 -2.76 -5.01
N ILE A 338 44.70 -3.09 -4.10
CA ILE A 338 43.89 -2.13 -3.34
C ILE A 338 44.79 -1.19 -2.53
N GLU A 339 45.87 -1.69 -1.92
CA GLU A 339 46.86 -0.84 -1.26
C GLU A 339 47.52 0.15 -2.21
N SER A 340 47.79 -0.25 -3.45
CA SER A 340 48.42 0.59 -4.47
C SER A 340 47.50 1.62 -5.15
N LEU A 341 46.17 1.52 -4.99
CA LEU A 341 45.23 2.46 -5.59
C LEU A 341 45.38 3.90 -5.03
N PRO A 342 45.01 4.94 -5.80
CA PRO A 342 44.91 6.31 -5.29
C PRO A 342 43.93 6.40 -4.12
N GLN A 343 44.18 7.35 -3.21
CA GLN A 343 43.33 7.57 -2.03
C GLN A 343 41.90 7.99 -2.44
N GLU A 344 41.76 8.83 -3.45
CA GLU A 344 40.48 9.28 -4.02
C GLU A 344 39.63 8.09 -4.52
N THR A 345 40.26 7.13 -5.20
CA THR A 345 39.59 5.89 -5.63
C THR A 345 39.07 5.08 -4.44
N LYS A 346 39.82 5.01 -3.33
CA LYS A 346 39.42 4.27 -2.11
C LYS A 346 38.33 4.97 -1.31
N GLU A 347 38.21 6.29 -1.42
CA GLU A 347 37.18 7.08 -0.72
C GLU A 347 35.79 6.86 -1.32
N GLY A 348 35.71 6.59 -2.63
CA GLY A 348 34.47 6.24 -3.32
C GLY A 348 33.94 4.82 -3.03
N TRP A 349 34.72 3.98 -2.37
CA TRP A 349 34.33 2.61 -2.04
C TRP A 349 33.69 2.51 -0.65
N VAL A 350 32.83 1.50 -0.48
CA VAL A 350 32.28 1.15 0.83
C VAL A 350 33.44 0.82 1.78
N GLN A 351 33.52 1.54 2.91
CA GLN A 351 34.61 1.38 3.88
C GLN A 351 34.57 0.04 4.66
N GLY A 352 33.50 -0.74 4.49
CA GLY A 352 33.20 -1.98 5.21
C GLY A 352 32.36 -1.72 6.47
N TYR A 353 31.52 -2.68 6.83
CA TYR A 353 30.77 -2.64 8.08
C TYR A 353 31.68 -3.19 9.20
N LYS A 354 32.00 -2.37 10.20
CA LYS A 354 32.87 -2.76 11.32
C LYS A 354 32.08 -3.60 12.32
N SER A 355 32.76 -4.44 13.11
CA SER A 355 32.10 -5.17 14.22
C SER A 355 31.47 -4.23 15.26
N GLY A 356 31.94 -2.98 15.31
CA GLY A 356 31.34 -1.88 16.08
C GLY A 356 30.14 -1.22 15.41
N ASP A 357 29.65 -1.70 14.27
CA ASP A 357 28.44 -1.22 13.58
C ASP A 357 27.20 -2.07 13.90
N MET A 358 27.37 -3.17 14.66
CA MET A 358 26.28 -3.78 15.42
C MET A 358 26.32 -3.20 16.83
N LYS A 359 25.90 -1.93 16.99
CA LYS A 359 25.90 -1.32 18.32
C LYS A 359 24.63 -1.71 19.08
N GLU A 360 24.81 -2.05 20.37
CA GLU A 360 23.84 -1.67 21.39
C GLU A 360 23.35 -0.24 21.08
N VAL A 361 22.03 -0.01 21.07
CA VAL A 361 21.43 1.29 20.70
C VAL A 361 22.31 2.44 21.18
N GLU A 362 22.94 3.17 20.25
CA GLU A 362 23.78 4.30 20.64
C GLU A 362 22.94 5.26 21.48
N PRO A 363 23.51 5.82 22.56
CA PRO A 363 22.78 6.79 23.36
C PRO A 363 22.31 7.94 22.47
N VAL A 364 21.04 8.30 22.60
CA VAL A 364 20.43 9.39 21.83
C VAL A 364 21.30 10.65 22.00
N PRO A 365 21.77 11.28 20.91
CA PRO A 365 22.60 12.47 21.01
C PRO A 365 21.89 13.61 21.74
N ASP A 366 22.68 14.40 22.44
CA ASP A 366 22.21 15.56 23.20
C ASP A 366 22.49 16.87 22.46
N LYS A 367 21.54 17.81 22.53
CA LYS A 367 21.67 19.18 22.04
C LYS A 367 21.72 20.15 23.21
N LYS A 368 22.65 21.11 23.18
CA LYS A 368 22.76 22.14 24.22
C LYS A 368 21.63 23.17 24.09
N MET A 369 21.00 23.51 25.20
CA MET A 369 19.96 24.54 25.30
C MET A 369 20.51 25.85 25.87
N ALA A 370 19.76 26.94 25.69
CA ALA A 370 20.09 28.26 26.22
C ALA A 370 20.20 28.31 27.76
N SER A 371 19.49 27.43 28.48
CA SER A 371 19.62 27.27 29.93
C SER A 371 20.97 26.70 30.39
N GLY A 372 21.77 26.16 29.47
CA GLY A 372 23.04 25.47 29.77
C GLY A 372 22.91 23.96 29.96
N TYR A 373 21.69 23.43 30.11
CA TYR A 373 21.40 22.00 30.12
C TYR A 373 21.39 21.41 28.69
N THR A 374 21.39 20.09 28.59
CA THR A 374 21.22 19.36 27.32
C THR A 374 19.83 18.74 27.21
N ILE A 375 19.36 18.56 25.98
CA ILE A 375 18.12 17.87 25.62
C ILE A 375 18.42 16.76 24.61
N PRO A 376 17.92 15.52 24.82
CA PRO A 376 18.05 14.46 23.81
C PRO A 376 17.35 14.86 22.50
N VAL A 377 17.96 14.60 21.35
CA VAL A 377 17.38 14.98 20.04
C VAL A 377 16.14 14.18 19.67
N LEU A 378 15.89 13.05 20.33
CA LEU A 378 14.75 12.17 20.11
C LEU A 378 14.13 11.72 21.44
N GLY A 379 12.82 11.86 21.57
CA GLY A 379 12.04 11.50 22.75
C GLY A 379 10.71 10.84 22.39
N LEU A 380 9.94 10.45 23.40
CA LEU A 380 8.60 9.89 23.23
C LEU A 380 7.54 10.94 23.60
N GLY A 381 6.69 11.32 22.64
CA GLY A 381 5.50 12.13 22.89
C GLY A 381 4.34 11.26 23.36
N THR A 382 3.74 11.55 24.52
CA THR A 382 2.69 10.71 25.14
C THR A 382 1.27 11.12 24.78
N ALA A 383 1.12 11.96 23.76
CA ALA A 383 -0.14 12.64 23.54
C ALA A 383 -1.31 11.68 23.18
N ARG A 384 -2.43 11.74 23.93
CA ARG A 384 -3.64 10.92 23.73
C ARG A 384 -3.32 9.41 23.71
N MET A 385 -2.46 8.95 24.61
CA MET A 385 -2.17 7.52 24.82
C MET A 385 -3.09 6.88 25.87
N PHE A 386 -3.84 7.66 26.65
CA PHE A 386 -4.81 7.17 27.64
C PHE A 386 -4.25 6.02 28.50
N GLN A 387 -4.91 4.86 28.52
CA GLN A 387 -4.51 3.70 29.31
C GLN A 387 -3.16 3.07 28.86
N GLN A 388 -2.73 3.29 27.61
CA GLN A 388 -1.48 2.72 27.08
C GLN A 388 -0.22 3.52 27.50
N THR A 389 -0.39 4.66 28.17
CA THR A 389 0.73 5.56 28.53
C THR A 389 1.81 4.86 29.35
N TYR A 390 1.42 4.08 30.37
CA TYR A 390 2.36 3.39 31.26
C TYR A 390 3.26 2.41 30.49
N GLU A 391 2.66 1.53 29.68
CA GLU A 391 3.38 0.47 28.95
C GLU A 391 4.32 1.07 27.90
N ALA A 392 3.85 2.08 27.16
CA ALA A 392 4.64 2.74 26.12
C ALA A 392 5.88 3.44 26.71
N VAL A 393 5.72 4.16 27.83
CA VAL A 393 6.83 4.86 28.50
C VAL A 393 7.80 3.87 29.14
N LEU A 394 7.30 2.85 29.83
CA LEU A 394 8.13 1.81 30.43
C LEU A 394 8.98 1.12 29.36
N TYR A 395 8.37 0.82 28.21
CA TYR A 395 9.06 0.22 27.08
C TYR A 395 10.12 1.14 26.50
N ALA A 396 9.76 2.40 26.21
CA ALA A 396 10.69 3.35 25.63
C ALA A 396 11.94 3.55 26.50
N LEU A 397 11.77 3.70 27.83
CA LEU A 397 12.89 3.84 28.76
C LEU A 397 13.80 2.61 28.77
N LYS A 398 13.21 1.40 28.75
CA LYS A 398 13.96 0.13 28.66
C LYS A 398 14.70 -0.03 27.33
N SER A 399 14.17 0.53 26.25
CA SER A 399 14.77 0.46 24.92
C SER A 399 15.82 1.54 24.63
N GLY A 400 16.03 2.49 25.54
CA GLY A 400 17.09 3.49 25.45
C GLY A 400 16.62 4.94 25.30
N TYR A 401 15.31 5.22 25.27
CA TYR A 401 14.83 6.59 25.34
C TYR A 401 15.21 7.23 26.67
N ARG A 402 15.58 8.51 26.61
CA ARG A 402 15.87 9.34 27.80
C ARG A 402 15.07 10.64 27.82
N MET A 403 14.17 10.88 26.85
CA MET A 403 13.26 12.02 26.88
C MET A 403 11.80 11.58 26.80
N ILE A 404 10.98 12.04 27.74
CA ILE A 404 9.54 11.77 27.79
C ILE A 404 8.78 13.10 27.82
N ASP A 405 7.88 13.28 26.86
CA ASP A 405 7.07 14.48 26.71
C ASP A 405 5.60 14.22 27.05
N THR A 406 5.04 15.03 27.96
CA THR A 406 3.64 14.99 28.39
C THR A 406 3.06 16.41 28.56
N ALA A 407 1.82 16.52 29.03
CA ALA A 407 1.14 17.78 29.36
C ALA A 407 0.08 17.59 30.45
N GLN A 408 -0.34 18.68 31.08
CA GLN A 408 -1.43 18.69 32.06
C GLN A 408 -2.80 18.60 31.39
N SER A 409 -3.36 17.41 31.17
CA SER A 409 -4.77 17.23 30.75
C SER A 409 -5.34 15.88 31.17
N TYR A 410 -6.67 15.77 31.19
CA TYR A 410 -7.39 14.53 31.53
C TYR A 410 -7.10 13.37 30.56
N LYS A 411 -6.58 13.67 29.36
CA LYS A 411 -6.22 12.68 28.32
C LYS A 411 -4.76 12.20 28.41
N TYR A 412 -3.97 12.76 29.35
CA TYR A 412 -2.60 12.38 29.66
C TYR A 412 -2.52 11.90 31.12
N SER A 413 -1.68 10.91 31.41
CA SER A 413 -1.53 10.39 32.77
C SER A 413 -0.11 10.62 33.27
N GLU A 414 0.15 11.80 33.84
CA GLU A 414 1.39 12.12 34.56
C GLU A 414 1.67 11.07 35.65
N GLU A 415 0.64 10.56 36.32
CA GLU A 415 0.72 9.46 37.28
C GLU A 415 1.24 8.15 36.66
N SER A 416 0.75 7.79 35.46
CA SER A 416 1.23 6.62 34.74
C SER A 416 2.69 6.78 34.31
N ILE A 417 3.10 7.99 33.96
CA ILE A 417 4.50 8.31 33.60
C ILE A 417 5.39 8.18 34.83
N GLY A 418 5.00 8.78 35.97
CA GLY A 418 5.75 8.67 37.22
C GLY A 418 5.92 7.22 37.66
N ARG A 419 4.85 6.41 37.55
CA ARG A 419 4.91 4.96 37.80
C ARG A 419 5.85 4.24 36.82
N ALA A 420 5.77 4.54 35.54
CA ALA A 420 6.63 3.92 34.51
C ALA A 420 8.11 4.27 34.71
N ILE A 421 8.42 5.52 35.07
CA ILE A 421 9.78 5.96 35.40
C ILE A 421 10.32 5.13 36.57
N LYS A 422 9.55 5.04 37.67
CA LYS A 422 9.93 4.24 38.84
C LYS A 422 10.15 2.76 38.50
N ASP A 423 9.25 2.16 37.75
CA ASP A 423 9.29 0.74 37.40
C ASP A 423 10.32 0.40 36.30
N SER A 424 10.79 1.40 35.55
CA SER A 424 11.82 1.21 34.53
C SER A 424 13.19 0.87 35.11
N GLY A 425 13.46 1.29 36.35
CA GLY A 425 14.77 1.19 36.99
C GLY A 425 15.82 2.16 36.46
N VAL A 426 15.45 3.07 35.55
CA VAL A 426 16.35 4.13 35.05
C VAL A 426 16.43 5.26 36.09
N PRO A 427 17.63 5.73 36.48
CA PRO A 427 17.77 6.85 37.41
C PRO A 427 17.02 8.09 36.92
N ARG A 428 16.33 8.80 37.83
CA ARG A 428 15.52 9.97 37.47
C ARG A 428 16.36 11.06 36.81
N GLU A 429 17.59 11.25 37.26
CA GLU A 429 18.56 12.22 36.73
C GLU A 429 19.00 11.94 35.29
N ASP A 430 18.82 10.71 34.80
CA ASP A 430 19.13 10.33 33.41
C ASP A 430 17.94 10.56 32.47
N ILE A 431 16.76 10.87 33.00
CA ILE A 431 15.53 11.07 32.21
C ILE A 431 15.25 12.56 32.08
N PHE A 432 15.21 13.06 30.84
CA PHE A 432 14.75 14.40 30.50
C PHE A 432 13.21 14.43 30.43
N LEU A 433 12.57 14.93 31.49
CA LEU A 433 11.12 14.94 31.61
C LEU A 433 10.52 16.30 31.25
N ILE A 434 9.58 16.30 30.30
CA ILE A 434 8.88 17.50 29.82
C ILE A 434 7.41 17.42 30.21
N THR A 435 6.88 18.48 30.83
CA THR A 435 5.42 18.69 30.97
C THR A 435 5.04 20.15 30.67
N LYS A 436 3.75 20.42 30.58
CA LYS A 436 3.23 21.70 30.06
C LYS A 436 2.09 22.24 30.89
N LEU A 437 2.15 23.54 31.18
CA LEU A 437 1.10 24.31 31.84
C LEU A 437 -0.13 24.43 30.94
N ALA A 438 -1.25 23.86 31.40
CA ALA A 438 -2.53 24.02 30.73
C ALA A 438 -3.05 25.47 30.86
N PRO A 439 -3.63 26.07 29.79
CA PRO A 439 -4.18 27.44 29.84
C PRO A 439 -5.18 27.72 30.98
N LYS A 440 -5.92 26.71 31.42
CA LYS A 440 -6.84 26.83 32.58
C LYS A 440 -6.16 27.21 33.90
N PHE A 441 -4.84 27.08 33.98
CA PHE A 441 -4.01 27.41 35.16
C PHE A 441 -3.16 28.68 34.96
N PHE A 442 -3.52 29.53 33.99
CA PHE A 442 -2.85 30.82 33.85
C PHE A 442 -2.97 31.68 35.11
N GLY A 443 -1.94 32.51 35.32
CA GLY A 443 -1.81 33.40 36.45
C GLY A 443 -0.78 32.90 37.47
N PHE A 444 -0.15 33.85 38.15
CA PHE A 444 1.05 33.62 38.94
C PHE A 444 0.89 32.52 40.01
N SER A 445 -0.06 32.68 40.94
CA SER A 445 -0.28 31.71 42.03
C SER A 445 -0.83 30.36 41.53
N SER A 446 -1.69 30.38 40.50
CA SER A 446 -2.28 29.16 39.94
C SER A 446 -1.22 28.30 39.25
N THR A 447 -0.28 28.94 38.54
CA THR A 447 0.86 28.27 37.92
C THR A 447 1.77 27.61 38.95
N LYS A 448 2.12 28.28 40.06
CA LYS A 448 2.94 27.66 41.12
C LYS A 448 2.27 26.41 41.70
N ASN A 449 0.98 26.51 42.03
CA ASN A 449 0.21 25.36 42.54
C ASN A 449 0.11 24.21 41.52
N SER A 450 -0.11 24.54 40.25
CA SER A 450 -0.20 23.55 39.18
C SER A 450 1.11 22.77 38.98
N VAL A 451 2.26 23.45 39.09
CA VAL A 451 3.58 22.79 39.03
C VAL A 451 3.75 21.82 40.20
N ASP A 452 3.38 22.22 41.42
CA ASP A 452 3.47 21.33 42.59
C ASP A 452 2.61 20.06 42.41
N VAL A 453 1.41 20.20 41.83
CA VAL A 453 0.54 19.05 41.50
C VAL A 453 1.17 18.14 40.44
N SER A 454 1.79 18.69 39.40
CA SER A 454 2.48 17.87 38.39
C SER A 454 3.68 17.12 38.99
N LEU A 455 4.46 17.77 39.85
CA LEU A 455 5.58 17.13 40.56
C LEU A 455 5.12 15.97 41.45
N GLU A 456 4.01 16.16 42.18
CA GLU A 456 3.39 15.09 42.97
C GLU A 456 2.95 13.91 42.09
N LYS A 457 2.24 14.17 40.98
CA LYS A 457 1.76 13.13 40.07
C LYS A 457 2.90 12.37 39.38
N LEU A 458 3.92 13.08 38.93
CA LEU A 458 5.11 12.50 38.31
C LEU A 458 6.01 11.79 39.34
N GLY A 459 5.80 12.03 40.64
CA GLY A 459 6.58 11.43 41.73
C GLY A 459 8.02 11.92 41.74
N THR A 460 8.26 13.20 41.46
CA THR A 460 9.61 13.79 41.36
C THR A 460 9.65 15.22 41.92
N ASP A 461 10.80 15.66 42.39
CA ASP A 461 10.97 16.99 42.99
C ASP A 461 11.25 18.11 41.94
N TYR A 462 11.54 17.72 40.69
CA TYR A 462 11.79 18.66 39.59
C TYR A 462 11.42 18.10 38.22
N VAL A 463 11.23 18.99 37.25
CA VAL A 463 11.15 18.66 35.81
C VAL A 463 12.27 19.32 35.03
N ASP A 464 12.70 18.68 33.94
CA ASP A 464 13.83 19.14 33.14
C ASP A 464 13.44 20.30 32.21
N LEU A 465 12.20 20.25 31.71
CA LEU A 465 11.61 21.31 30.90
C LEU A 465 10.13 21.48 31.23
N PHE A 466 9.73 22.72 31.51
CA PHE A 466 8.32 23.08 31.68
C PHE A 466 7.92 24.11 30.63
N LEU A 467 6.84 23.83 29.90
CA LEU A 467 6.38 24.68 28.80
C LEU A 467 5.06 25.35 29.13
N ILE A 468 4.85 26.58 28.65
CA ILE A 468 3.48 27.10 28.47
C ILE A 468 2.87 26.39 27.26
N HIS A 469 1.72 25.73 27.40
CA HIS A 469 1.18 24.84 26.37
C HIS A 469 0.63 25.59 25.13
N SER A 470 0.09 26.79 25.32
CA SER A 470 -0.45 27.65 24.26
C SER A 470 -0.44 29.11 24.73
N PRO A 471 -0.27 30.11 23.86
CA PRO A 471 -0.38 31.52 24.24
C PRO A 471 -1.83 31.95 24.50
N ASP A 472 -2.78 31.29 23.84
CA ASP A 472 -4.21 31.61 23.91
C ASP A 472 -4.98 30.54 24.70
N CYS A 473 -6.04 31.00 25.39
CA CYS A 473 -7.03 30.18 26.06
C CYS A 473 -8.41 30.34 25.39
N GLN A 474 -9.27 29.33 25.54
CA GLN A 474 -10.60 29.31 24.91
C GLN A 474 -11.68 29.77 25.90
N GLU A 475 -12.60 30.65 25.46
CA GLU A 475 -13.72 31.13 26.28
C GLU A 475 -14.84 30.10 26.47
N LYS A 476 -15.00 29.17 25.52
CA LYS A 476 -15.96 28.05 25.56
C LYS A 476 -15.21 26.74 25.32
N ALA A 477 -15.69 25.61 25.88
CA ALA A 477 -15.22 24.32 25.36
C ALA A 477 -15.75 24.14 23.94
N ASP A 478 -14.99 23.41 23.15
CA ASP A 478 -15.50 22.76 21.96
C ASP A 478 -16.66 21.84 22.36
N ASP A 479 -17.80 21.93 21.65
CA ASP A 479 -19.02 21.17 21.99
C ASP A 479 -18.80 19.64 21.86
N ASN A 480 -17.67 19.22 21.27
CA ASN A 480 -17.28 17.84 21.01
C ASN A 480 -16.04 17.37 21.81
N ASP A 481 -15.47 18.17 22.72
CA ASP A 481 -14.24 17.83 23.44
C ASP A 481 -14.40 17.94 24.97
N ASP A 482 -14.40 16.80 25.67
CA ASP A 482 -14.45 16.70 27.13
C ASP A 482 -13.17 17.21 27.85
N ASP A 483 -12.15 17.67 27.10
CA ASP A 483 -10.91 18.21 27.66
C ASP A 483 -10.99 19.72 27.93
N ASP A 484 -11.10 20.10 29.21
CA ASP A 484 -11.17 21.50 29.64
C ASP A 484 -9.81 22.20 29.79
N SER A 485 -8.69 21.54 29.44
CA SER A 485 -7.34 22.05 29.68
C SER A 485 -7.02 23.38 28.99
N PHE A 486 -7.58 23.63 27.81
CA PHE A 486 -7.36 24.86 27.05
C PHE A 486 -8.32 26.01 27.40
N ARG A 487 -9.26 25.82 28.34
CA ARG A 487 -10.17 26.90 28.75
C ARG A 487 -9.46 28.01 29.50
N CYS A 488 -9.97 29.23 29.42
CA CYS A 488 -9.50 30.32 30.28
C CYS A 488 -9.82 30.04 31.77
N PRO A 489 -8.99 30.51 32.72
CA PRO A 489 -9.21 30.27 34.15
C PRO A 489 -10.55 30.81 34.62
N LYS A 490 -11.39 29.95 35.22
CA LYS A 490 -12.75 30.32 35.66
C LYS A 490 -12.73 31.42 36.72
N ASP A 491 -11.79 31.34 37.65
CA ASP A 491 -11.71 32.24 38.81
C ASP A 491 -10.98 33.56 38.50
N ASN A 492 -10.19 33.59 37.42
CA ASN A 492 -9.50 34.80 36.95
C ASN A 492 -9.33 34.80 35.42
N PRO A 493 -10.40 35.13 34.65
CA PRO A 493 -10.36 35.08 33.19
C PRO A 493 -9.38 36.06 32.53
N LYS A 494 -8.83 37.02 33.29
CA LYS A 494 -7.82 37.97 32.82
C LYS A 494 -6.38 37.52 33.06
N ALA A 495 -6.20 36.38 33.74
CA ALA A 495 -4.87 35.82 33.97
C ALA A 495 -4.21 35.49 32.63
N SER A 496 -2.93 35.85 32.52
CA SER A 496 -2.21 35.84 31.26
C SER A 496 -1.01 34.89 31.30
N TRP A 497 -0.56 34.42 30.13
CA TRP A 497 0.61 33.55 30.04
C TRP A 497 1.88 34.28 30.49
N GLU A 498 1.91 35.62 30.43
CA GLU A 498 3.00 36.46 30.92
C GLU A 498 3.16 36.40 32.44
N GLU A 499 2.05 36.35 33.18
CA GLU A 499 2.07 36.16 34.63
C GLU A 499 2.53 34.75 34.99
N SER A 500 2.12 33.75 34.20
CA SER A 500 2.58 32.37 34.34
C SER A 500 4.07 32.21 34.06
N TRP A 501 4.60 32.90 33.05
CA TRP A 501 6.03 32.91 32.77
C TRP A 501 6.84 33.39 33.98
N LYS A 502 6.44 34.51 34.60
CA LYS A 502 7.08 35.02 35.81
C LYS A 502 7.04 34.03 36.97
N ALA A 503 5.94 33.29 37.14
CA ALA A 503 5.87 32.22 38.14
C ALA A 503 6.82 31.06 37.82
N MET A 504 6.94 30.67 36.55
CA MET A 504 7.90 29.66 36.10
C MET A 504 9.35 30.10 36.34
N GLU A 505 9.67 31.38 36.20
CA GLU A 505 11.00 31.92 36.52
C GLU A 505 11.33 31.86 38.01
N GLU A 506 10.36 32.07 38.90
CA GLU A 506 10.56 31.82 40.34
C GLU A 506 10.75 30.34 40.64
N LEU A 507 9.94 29.47 40.06
CA LEU A 507 10.04 28.02 40.25
C LEU A 507 11.37 27.47 39.70
N HIS A 508 11.92 28.10 38.66
CA HIS A 508 13.27 27.84 38.18
C HIS A 508 14.33 28.22 39.22
N LYS A 509 14.22 29.42 39.81
CA LYS A 509 15.11 29.86 40.91
C LYS A 509 14.99 28.98 42.15
N GLU A 510 13.82 28.40 42.41
CA GLU A 510 13.56 27.42 43.48
C GLU A 510 14.08 26.01 43.17
N GLY A 511 14.54 25.73 41.94
CA GLY A 511 15.07 24.43 41.54
C GLY A 511 14.03 23.38 41.14
N LYS A 512 12.75 23.74 41.12
CA LYS A 512 11.63 22.85 40.71
C LYS A 512 11.55 22.66 39.19
N ILE A 513 12.10 23.60 38.41
CA ILE A 513 12.13 23.54 36.94
C ILE A 513 13.54 23.87 36.45
N ARG A 514 14.18 22.98 35.68
CA ARG A 514 15.54 23.22 35.17
C ARG A 514 15.59 24.16 33.97
N SER A 515 14.68 24.00 33.00
CA SER A 515 14.62 24.81 31.79
C SER A 515 13.19 25.25 31.49
N LEU A 516 13.04 26.43 30.90
CA LEU A 516 11.74 27.02 30.54
C LEU A 516 11.57 27.06 29.03
N GLY A 517 10.34 26.86 28.57
CA GLY A 517 10.02 27.00 27.15
C GLY A 517 8.53 27.23 26.91
N VAL A 518 8.14 27.16 25.65
CA VAL A 518 6.75 27.38 25.23
C VAL A 518 6.36 26.42 24.10
N SER A 519 5.07 26.16 23.94
CA SER A 519 4.50 25.35 22.86
C SER A 519 3.37 26.11 22.18
N ASN A 520 3.26 25.96 20.86
CA ASN A 520 2.32 26.72 20.01
C ASN A 520 2.57 28.24 20.03
N PHE A 521 3.83 28.65 20.18
CA PHE A 521 4.24 30.05 20.10
C PHE A 521 4.89 30.33 18.74
N PHE A 522 4.52 31.45 18.13
CA PHE A 522 4.96 31.89 16.81
C PHE A 522 5.70 33.24 16.94
N PRO A 523 6.36 33.76 15.89
CA PRO A 523 7.25 34.91 16.01
C PRO A 523 6.64 36.14 16.68
N LYS A 524 5.33 36.39 16.54
CA LYS A 524 4.64 37.49 17.24
C LYS A 524 4.67 37.33 18.77
N HIS A 525 4.48 36.12 19.27
CA HIS A 525 4.50 35.79 20.70
C HIS A 525 5.94 35.74 21.23
N LEU A 526 6.84 35.11 20.46
CA LEU A 526 8.24 34.92 20.85
C LEU A 526 9.00 36.24 21.00
N LYS A 527 8.76 37.22 20.11
CA LYS A 527 9.34 38.58 20.24
C LYS A 527 8.98 39.22 21.59
N LYS A 528 7.73 39.09 22.01
CA LYS A 528 7.27 39.61 23.31
C LYS A 528 7.92 38.85 24.46
N LEU A 529 7.90 37.52 24.42
CA LEU A 529 8.47 36.66 25.46
C LEU A 529 9.96 36.94 25.67
N VAL A 530 10.76 36.94 24.61
CA VAL A 530 12.21 37.20 24.69
C VAL A 530 12.50 38.61 25.23
N SER A 531 11.63 39.59 24.95
CA SER A 531 11.82 40.96 25.47
C SER A 531 11.57 41.10 26.98
N MET A 532 10.85 40.15 27.59
CA MET A 532 10.47 40.21 29.01
C MET A 532 11.09 39.12 29.89
N ALA A 533 11.66 38.07 29.30
CA ALA A 533 12.19 36.93 30.04
C ALA A 533 13.52 37.28 30.73
N GLU A 534 13.60 37.01 32.04
CA GLU A 534 14.84 37.02 32.82
C GLU A 534 15.60 35.69 32.68
N VAL A 535 14.87 34.58 32.55
CA VAL A 535 15.43 33.24 32.33
C VAL A 535 15.39 32.91 30.83
N PRO A 536 16.48 32.38 30.23
CA PRO A 536 16.51 32.07 28.81
C PRO A 536 15.40 31.11 28.37
N VAL A 537 14.69 31.49 27.31
CA VAL A 537 13.75 30.60 26.62
C VAL A 537 14.55 29.48 25.96
N SER A 538 14.39 28.25 26.44
CA SER A 538 15.24 27.12 26.02
C SER A 538 14.67 26.34 24.86
N VAL A 539 13.34 26.16 24.81
CA VAL A 539 12.65 25.36 23.80
C VAL A 539 11.39 26.05 23.30
N VAL A 540 11.16 25.96 21.99
CA VAL A 540 9.85 26.17 21.36
C VAL A 540 9.39 24.84 20.77
N GLN A 541 8.22 24.36 21.20
CA GLN A 541 7.63 23.11 20.75
C GLN A 541 6.40 23.37 19.86
N ASN A 542 6.54 23.17 18.55
CA ASN A 542 5.49 23.41 17.55
C ASN A 542 5.27 22.19 16.66
N TRP A 543 4.16 22.18 15.92
CA TRP A 543 3.90 21.17 14.89
C TRP A 543 5.01 21.25 13.83
N PHE A 544 5.57 20.11 13.43
CA PHE A 544 6.57 20.07 12.37
C PHE A 544 6.52 18.76 11.60
N ASP A 545 6.34 18.82 10.27
CA ASP A 545 6.42 17.69 9.34
C ASP A 545 6.81 18.18 7.92
N PRO A 546 6.97 17.30 6.90
CA PRO A 546 7.37 17.72 5.56
C PRO A 546 6.47 18.77 4.88
N PHE A 547 5.18 18.80 5.24
CA PHE A 547 4.20 19.77 4.73
C PHE A 547 4.12 21.00 5.66
N TYR A 548 4.15 20.82 6.98
CA TYR A 548 4.13 21.91 7.96
C TYR A 548 5.55 22.20 8.49
N ARG A 549 6.31 23.04 7.78
CA ARG A 549 7.76 23.24 8.05
C ARG A 549 8.10 24.31 9.11
N ASP A 550 7.15 25.19 9.45
CA ASP A 550 7.30 26.29 10.43
C ASP A 550 8.62 27.08 10.31
N GLU A 551 8.97 27.47 9.08
CA GLU A 551 10.28 28.06 8.76
C GLU A 551 10.54 29.36 9.54
N ALA A 552 9.54 30.25 9.62
CA ALA A 552 9.67 31.54 10.31
C ALA A 552 9.97 31.39 11.81
N THR A 553 9.35 30.41 12.49
CA THR A 553 9.63 30.16 13.91
C THR A 553 11.00 29.54 14.10
N ARG A 554 11.39 28.59 13.24
CA ARG A 554 12.72 27.96 13.29
C ARG A 554 13.84 28.96 13.09
N GLU A 555 13.72 29.87 12.12
CA GLU A 555 14.69 30.95 11.89
C GLU A 555 14.80 31.87 13.11
N PHE A 556 13.67 32.22 13.73
CA PHE A 556 13.66 33.00 14.97
C PHE A 556 14.38 32.26 16.11
N CYS A 557 14.12 30.96 16.26
CA CYS A 557 14.76 30.11 17.26
C CYS A 557 16.28 30.07 17.06
N GLU A 558 16.75 29.88 15.82
CA GLU A 558 18.18 29.87 15.49
C GLU A 558 18.86 31.20 15.85
N GLN A 559 18.25 32.34 15.50
CA GLN A 559 18.77 33.68 15.81
C GLN A 559 18.92 33.95 17.31
N HIS A 560 18.12 33.30 18.15
CA HIS A 560 18.10 33.52 19.60
C HIS A 560 18.68 32.36 20.41
N GLY A 561 19.25 31.34 19.75
CA GLY A 561 19.81 30.16 20.43
C GLY A 561 18.76 29.28 21.14
N ILE A 562 17.51 29.32 20.67
CA ILE A 562 16.39 28.53 21.21
C ILE A 562 16.32 27.20 20.46
N VAL A 563 16.11 26.08 21.16
CA VAL A 563 15.94 24.78 20.51
C VAL A 563 14.51 24.64 19.98
N TYR A 564 14.37 24.32 18.69
CA TYR A 564 13.10 23.98 18.09
C TYR A 564 12.81 22.48 18.23
N GLN A 565 11.65 22.14 18.81
CA GLN A 565 11.18 20.77 18.99
C GLN A 565 9.89 20.54 18.20
N GLY A 566 9.89 19.53 17.33
CA GLY A 566 8.76 19.17 16.49
C GLY A 566 7.89 18.09 17.14
N TYR A 567 6.59 18.37 17.27
CA TYR A 567 5.57 17.34 17.52
C TYR A 567 4.77 17.03 16.25
N SER A 568 4.09 15.88 16.26
CA SER A 568 3.28 15.40 15.14
C SER A 568 4.04 15.20 13.83
N THR A 569 5.32 14.87 13.89
CA THR A 569 6.19 14.71 12.71
C THR A 569 5.75 13.62 11.74
N LEU A 570 4.98 12.64 12.22
CA LEU A 570 4.37 11.61 11.39
C LEU A 570 2.96 11.99 10.91
N GLY A 571 2.56 13.26 11.00
CA GLY A 571 1.34 13.80 10.39
C GLY A 571 0.03 13.61 11.17
N GLY A 572 0.08 13.27 12.46
CA GLY A 572 -1.12 13.05 13.29
C GLY A 572 -1.96 14.31 13.58
N MET A 573 -1.45 15.51 13.29
CA MET A 573 -2.17 16.77 13.48
C MET A 573 -3.05 17.09 12.28
N TRP A 574 -2.70 16.60 11.09
CA TRP A 574 -3.53 16.74 9.90
C TRP A 574 -4.90 16.13 10.13
N THR A 575 -4.97 14.93 10.71
CA THR A 575 -6.27 14.26 10.98
C THR A 575 -7.10 15.01 12.03
N ASP A 576 -6.47 15.55 13.08
CA ASP A 576 -7.15 16.34 14.12
C ASP A 576 -7.65 17.70 13.59
N TRP A 577 -6.82 18.37 12.78
CA TRP A 577 -7.16 19.65 12.14
C TRP A 577 -8.32 19.51 11.15
N MET A 578 -8.28 18.47 10.29
CA MET A 578 -9.35 18.18 9.34
C MET A 578 -10.65 17.76 10.04
N TYR A 579 -10.55 17.00 11.15
CA TYR A 579 -11.71 16.64 11.97
C TYR A 579 -12.42 17.87 12.56
N ARG A 580 -11.67 18.82 13.14
CA ARG A 580 -12.24 20.05 13.74
C ARG A 580 -12.91 20.99 12.73
N LYS A 581 -12.54 20.89 11.45
CA LYS A 581 -13.17 21.66 10.37
C LYS A 581 -14.44 21.01 9.80
N LYS A 582 -14.89 19.88 10.37
CA LYS A 582 -16.06 19.09 9.91
C LYS A 582 -15.95 18.60 8.47
N THR A 583 -14.75 18.52 7.91
CA THR A 583 -14.47 17.86 6.64
C THR A 583 -14.26 16.36 6.92
N VAL A 584 -15.35 15.65 7.20
CA VAL A 584 -15.34 14.23 7.60
C VAL A 584 -14.83 13.32 6.47
N GLU A 585 -14.95 13.74 5.20
CA GLU A 585 -14.47 13.02 4.01
C GLU A 585 -12.94 12.92 3.87
N ARG A 586 -12.13 13.51 4.77
CA ARG A 586 -10.67 13.69 4.56
C ARG A 586 -9.79 13.26 5.73
N LEU A 587 -10.08 12.14 6.41
CA LEU A 587 -9.25 11.67 7.54
C LEU A 587 -7.91 11.01 7.17
N LYS A 588 -7.37 11.27 5.97
CA LYS A 588 -6.13 10.64 5.50
C LYS A 588 -4.90 11.43 5.93
N ASN A 589 -3.98 10.80 6.66
CA ASN A 589 -2.71 11.39 7.06
C ASN A 589 -1.80 11.64 5.83
N PRO A 590 -1.55 12.89 5.41
CA PRO A 590 -0.84 13.20 4.16
C PRO A 590 0.65 12.88 4.24
N VAL A 591 1.24 12.85 5.44
CA VAL A 591 2.66 12.53 5.63
C VAL A 591 2.90 11.05 5.35
N LEU A 592 2.15 10.15 5.98
CA LEU A 592 2.32 8.71 5.81
C LEU A 592 1.76 8.20 4.48
N ALA A 593 0.76 8.88 3.91
CA ALA A 593 0.16 8.52 2.62
C ALA A 593 0.80 9.23 1.42
N SER A 594 1.84 10.06 1.62
CA SER A 594 2.48 10.81 0.54
C SER A 594 3.01 9.88 -0.57
N PRO A 595 2.61 10.08 -1.84
CA PRO A 595 3.15 9.32 -2.96
C PRO A 595 4.66 9.51 -3.13
N VAL A 596 5.17 10.72 -2.88
CA VAL A 596 6.61 11.05 -2.95
C VAL A 596 7.38 10.27 -1.90
N LEU A 597 6.95 10.34 -0.64
CA LEU A 597 7.62 9.60 0.43
C LEU A 597 7.44 8.09 0.27
N GLY A 598 6.31 7.63 -0.26
CA GLY A 598 6.07 6.23 -0.59
C GLY A 598 7.00 5.72 -1.70
N LYS A 599 7.29 6.53 -2.73
CA LYS A 599 8.31 6.22 -3.74
C LYS A 599 9.70 6.18 -3.12
N LEU A 600 10.07 7.19 -2.33
CA LEU A 600 11.37 7.26 -1.66
C LEU A 600 11.57 6.10 -0.67
N SER A 601 10.51 5.68 0.02
CA SER A 601 10.47 4.50 0.89
C SER A 601 10.81 3.21 0.15
N LYS A 602 10.30 3.06 -1.08
CA LYS A 602 10.63 1.91 -1.95
C LYS A 602 12.06 1.99 -2.48
N ILE A 603 12.55 3.20 -2.80
CA ILE A 603 13.93 3.42 -3.27
C ILE A 603 14.94 3.06 -2.20
N LEU A 604 14.71 3.56 -0.98
CA LEU A 604 15.64 3.40 0.14
C LEU A 604 15.49 2.08 0.88
N ASP A 605 14.38 1.36 0.67
CA ASP A 605 13.97 0.20 1.47
C ASP A 605 13.88 0.54 2.97
N ILE A 606 13.28 1.70 3.26
CA ILE A 606 13.13 2.25 4.61
C ILE A 606 11.69 2.74 4.77
N PRO A 607 11.00 2.47 5.89
CA PRO A 607 9.64 2.95 6.11
C PRO A 607 9.53 4.47 6.00
N VAL A 608 8.42 4.97 5.44
CA VAL A 608 8.12 6.42 5.33
C VAL A 608 8.36 7.14 6.66
N ALA A 609 7.93 6.55 7.77
CA ALA A 609 8.13 7.12 9.09
C ALA A 609 9.61 7.35 9.43
N ASN A 610 10.48 6.39 9.13
CA ASN A 610 11.92 6.50 9.39
C ASN A 610 12.58 7.55 8.49
N ILE A 611 12.16 7.65 7.23
CA ILE A 611 12.62 8.71 6.31
C ILE A 611 12.27 10.09 6.86
N VAL A 612 11.01 10.28 7.27
CA VAL A 612 10.53 11.56 7.78
C VAL A 612 11.23 11.96 9.08
N LEU A 613 11.37 11.03 10.03
CA LEU A 613 12.10 11.28 11.28
C LEU A 613 13.57 11.59 11.02
N ARG A 614 14.23 10.83 10.13
CA ARG A 614 15.64 11.06 9.82
C ARG A 614 15.85 12.40 9.11
N TRP A 615 15.00 12.74 8.14
CA TRP A 615 15.00 14.05 7.48
C TRP A 615 14.88 15.19 8.51
N ALA A 616 13.94 15.07 9.45
CA ALA A 616 13.71 16.08 10.48
C ALA A 616 14.91 16.21 11.46
N LEU A 617 15.56 15.11 11.82
CA LEU A 617 16.80 15.13 12.62
C LEU A 617 17.97 15.79 11.86
N GLN A 618 18.15 15.48 10.57
CA GLN A 618 19.17 16.12 9.72
C GLN A 618 18.91 17.63 9.54
N LYS A 619 17.64 18.04 9.64
CA LYS A 619 17.23 19.45 9.73
C LYS A 619 17.51 20.11 11.08
N GLY A 620 18.10 19.39 12.04
CA GLY A 620 18.45 19.89 13.36
C GLY A 620 17.27 20.03 14.33
N VAL A 621 16.13 19.41 14.03
CA VAL A 621 14.91 19.46 14.85
C VAL A 621 14.95 18.37 15.92
N VAL A 622 14.60 18.73 17.16
CA VAL A 622 14.39 17.76 18.24
C VAL A 622 13.00 17.13 18.07
N LEU A 623 12.86 15.81 18.16
CA LEU A 623 11.62 15.10 17.82
C LEU A 623 11.01 14.35 18.98
N ILE A 624 9.68 14.30 19.01
CA ILE A 624 8.90 13.51 19.99
C ILE A 624 7.80 12.69 19.30
N PRO A 625 8.13 11.75 18.40
CA PRO A 625 7.13 10.90 17.76
C PRO A 625 6.34 10.08 18.79
N LYS A 626 5.02 9.97 18.57
CA LYS A 626 4.12 9.16 19.39
C LYS A 626 4.09 7.72 18.87
N SER A 627 4.22 6.73 19.76
CA SER A 627 3.84 5.34 19.48
C SER A 627 3.48 4.59 20.75
N THR A 628 2.47 3.71 20.67
CA THR A 628 2.14 2.72 21.71
C THR A 628 2.60 1.31 21.32
N LYS A 629 3.14 1.12 20.11
CA LYS A 629 3.57 -0.17 19.58
C LYS A 629 5.07 -0.35 19.76
N GLU A 630 5.43 -1.46 20.40
CA GLU A 630 6.80 -1.85 20.72
C GLU A 630 7.76 -1.71 19.52
N LYS A 631 7.42 -2.39 18.42
CA LYS A 631 8.19 -2.41 17.18
C LYS A 631 8.46 -1.01 16.62
N HIS A 632 7.50 -0.08 16.71
CA HIS A 632 7.67 1.27 16.19
C HIS A 632 8.56 2.12 17.10
N ILE A 633 8.51 1.91 18.42
CA ILE A 633 9.41 2.59 19.36
C ILE A 633 10.87 2.20 19.08
N LEU A 634 11.14 0.93 18.79
CA LEU A 634 12.48 0.49 18.35
C LEU A 634 12.86 1.06 16.98
N SER A 635 11.97 0.95 15.99
CA SER A 635 12.19 1.49 14.64
C SER A 635 12.51 2.98 14.66
N ASN A 636 11.89 3.75 15.55
CA ASN A 636 12.16 5.17 15.71
C ASN A 636 13.55 5.46 16.27
N LEU A 637 14.16 4.56 17.07
CA LEU A 637 15.54 4.71 17.53
C LEU A 637 16.56 4.37 16.44
N GLU A 638 16.23 3.42 15.56
CA GLU A 638 17.09 3.00 14.45
C GLU A 638 17.39 4.15 13.48
N VAL A 639 16.54 5.18 13.42
CA VAL A 639 16.77 6.38 12.59
C VAL A 639 18.05 7.13 12.96
N LEU A 640 18.57 6.96 14.18
CA LEU A 640 19.83 7.56 14.63
C LEU A 640 21.05 6.90 13.96
N GLN A 641 20.91 5.67 13.47
CA GLN A 641 21.98 4.86 12.90
C GLN A 641 22.00 4.88 11.36
N MET A 642 21.15 5.71 10.76
CA MET A 642 21.07 5.89 9.30
C MET A 642 21.21 7.36 8.94
N GLU A 643 21.56 7.64 7.69
CA GLU A 643 21.51 8.98 7.12
C GLU A 643 20.76 8.93 5.78
N LEU A 644 19.97 9.96 5.49
CA LEU A 644 19.51 10.20 4.12
C LEU A 644 20.66 10.84 3.35
N ASP A 645 21.00 10.26 2.21
CA ASP A 645 21.93 10.86 1.26
C ASP A 645 21.39 12.20 0.74
N GLU A 646 22.26 12.96 0.07
CA GLU A 646 21.94 14.31 -0.40
C GLU A 646 20.79 14.34 -1.40
N LEU A 647 20.64 13.30 -2.23
CA LEU A 647 19.57 13.22 -3.23
C LEU A 647 18.23 12.97 -2.54
N SER A 648 18.17 11.95 -1.71
CA SER A 648 16.99 11.57 -0.92
C SER A 648 16.51 12.71 -0.03
N PHE A 649 17.44 13.42 0.62
CA PHE A 649 17.13 14.60 1.41
C PHE A 649 16.54 15.72 0.53
N ARG A 650 17.14 16.00 -0.64
CA ARG A 650 16.65 17.00 -1.59
C ARG A 650 15.28 16.66 -2.18
N VAL A 651 14.95 15.39 -2.35
CA VAL A 651 13.63 14.94 -2.82
C VAL A 651 12.55 15.38 -1.82
N VAL A 652 12.73 15.13 -0.52
CA VAL A 652 11.77 15.57 0.51
C VAL A 652 11.62 17.09 0.49
N GLU A 653 12.73 17.82 0.32
CA GLU A 653 12.73 19.29 0.32
C GLU A 653 12.04 19.92 -0.89
N LYS A 654 12.28 19.37 -2.10
CA LYS A 654 11.87 20.00 -3.36
C LYS A 654 10.55 19.47 -3.91
N LYS A 655 10.25 18.19 -3.69
CA LYS A 655 9.07 17.52 -4.28
C LYS A 655 7.85 17.50 -3.35
N ILE A 656 7.99 17.95 -2.11
CA ILE A 656 6.87 18.15 -1.18
C ILE A 656 6.70 19.64 -0.97
N ALA A 657 5.62 20.21 -1.49
CA ALA A 657 5.33 21.63 -1.32
C ALA A 657 4.85 21.89 0.13
N PRO A 658 5.51 22.78 0.90
CA PRO A 658 5.05 23.11 2.24
C PRO A 658 3.79 24.00 2.19
N VAL A 659 2.90 23.81 3.16
CA VAL A 659 1.77 24.71 3.35
C VAL A 659 2.24 26.05 3.90
N LYS A 660 1.57 27.13 3.51
CA LYS A 660 1.79 28.43 4.15
C LYS A 660 1.16 28.43 5.54
N ILE A 661 1.85 29.03 6.49
CA ILE A 661 1.43 29.12 7.89
C ILE A 661 1.18 30.60 8.20
N ASN A 662 0.02 30.93 8.74
CA ASN A 662 -0.31 32.30 9.13
C ASN A 662 0.39 32.71 10.44
N GLU A 663 0.24 33.97 10.86
CA GLU A 663 0.90 34.50 12.07
C GLU A 663 0.43 33.82 13.38
N ASP A 664 -0.71 33.12 13.33
CA ASP A 664 -1.31 32.38 14.45
C ASP A 664 -0.94 30.88 14.43
N GLY A 665 -0.14 30.44 13.45
CA GLY A 665 0.25 29.04 13.31
C GLY A 665 -0.75 28.15 12.61
N GLN A 666 -1.80 28.70 12.01
CA GLN A 666 -2.78 27.91 11.27
C GLN A 666 -2.32 27.75 9.81
N PRO A 667 -2.45 26.54 9.23
CA PRO A 667 -2.28 26.35 7.79
C PRO A 667 -3.23 27.28 7.03
N SER A 668 -2.73 27.99 6.02
CA SER A 668 -3.50 28.99 5.26
C SER A 668 -4.47 28.39 4.24
N ILE A 669 -4.82 27.11 4.36
CA ILE A 669 -5.68 26.40 3.43
C ILE A 669 -7.10 26.89 3.69
N TYR A 670 -7.52 27.93 2.96
CA TYR A 670 -8.87 28.47 3.00
C TYR A 670 -9.55 28.25 1.64
N GLU A 671 -10.66 27.53 1.71
CA GLU A 671 -11.82 27.58 0.79
C GLU A 671 -11.75 26.87 -0.58
N ASP A 672 -10.61 26.35 -1.05
CA ASP A 672 -10.53 25.68 -2.36
C ASP A 672 -9.89 24.27 -2.30
N ASP A 673 -10.70 23.25 -2.60
CA ASP A 673 -10.32 21.84 -2.59
C ASP A 673 -9.26 21.50 -3.64
N ASP A 674 -9.20 22.28 -4.71
CA ASP A 674 -8.25 22.11 -5.79
C ASP A 674 -6.81 22.44 -5.35
N GLU A 675 -6.60 23.38 -4.42
CA GLU A 675 -5.25 23.74 -3.96
C GLU A 675 -4.65 22.65 -3.06
N TRP A 676 -5.47 22.00 -2.22
CA TRP A 676 -5.03 20.88 -1.39
C TRP A 676 -4.70 19.64 -2.22
N ASN A 677 -5.55 19.30 -3.19
CA ASN A 677 -5.25 18.22 -4.14
C ASN A 677 -4.02 18.56 -4.97
N ARG A 678 -3.86 19.81 -5.42
CA ARG A 678 -2.60 20.26 -6.06
C ARG A 678 -1.41 20.14 -5.13
N ILE A 679 -1.46 20.41 -3.82
CA ILE A 679 -0.28 20.25 -2.93
C ILE A 679 0.09 18.76 -2.76
N ILE A 680 -0.89 17.85 -2.80
CA ILE A 680 -0.67 16.40 -2.77
C ILE A 680 -0.21 15.86 -4.14
N GLU A 681 -0.68 16.45 -5.25
CA GLU A 681 -0.43 16.02 -6.63
C GLU A 681 0.76 16.73 -7.32
N SER A 682 1.11 17.96 -6.93
CA SER A 682 2.13 18.84 -7.55
C SER A 682 3.59 18.44 -7.30
N ALA A 683 3.81 17.19 -6.90
CA ALA A 683 5.11 16.54 -7.09
C ALA A 683 5.35 16.13 -8.56
N ASP A 684 4.33 16.27 -9.41
CA ASP A 684 4.38 16.07 -10.85
C ASP A 684 4.22 17.44 -11.55
N ASP A 685 5.35 17.99 -12.00
CA ASP A 685 5.47 19.35 -12.51
C ASP A 685 4.74 19.46 -13.86
N GLY A 686 3.44 19.78 -13.81
CA GLY A 686 2.60 20.06 -14.96
C GLY A 686 3.16 21.18 -15.85
N LYS A 687 3.83 20.79 -16.93
CA LYS A 687 3.98 21.58 -18.16
C LYS A 687 3.75 20.69 -19.38
N HIS A 688 2.49 20.55 -19.77
CA HIS A 688 2.14 20.25 -21.16
C HIS A 688 1.36 21.44 -21.70
N GLU A 689 1.95 22.14 -22.66
CA GLU A 689 1.31 23.21 -23.42
C GLU A 689 0.09 22.67 -24.18
N GLU A 690 -0.96 23.51 -24.24
CA GLU A 690 -2.23 23.25 -24.89
C GLU A 690 -2.05 22.82 -26.37
N ILE A 691 -2.52 21.61 -26.71
CA ILE A 691 -2.81 21.24 -28.10
C ILE A 691 -4.32 21.08 -28.25
N GLN A 692 -4.86 21.85 -29.20
CA GLN A 692 -6.27 21.95 -29.50
C GLN A 692 -6.91 20.61 -29.92
N VAL A 693 -8.11 20.40 -29.37
CA VAL A 693 -8.99 19.24 -29.50
C VAL A 693 -9.30 18.89 -30.97
N GLN A 694 -8.95 17.67 -31.37
CA GLN A 694 -9.74 16.90 -32.33
C GLN A 694 -10.29 15.65 -31.64
N LYS A 695 -11.62 15.54 -31.65
CA LYS A 695 -12.39 14.39 -31.19
C LYS A 695 -12.08 13.19 -32.10
N ASP A 696 -11.47 12.16 -31.55
CA ASP A 696 -11.82 10.77 -31.86
C ASP A 696 -11.50 9.82 -30.69
N ASN A 697 -12.57 9.14 -30.30
CA ASN A 697 -12.76 7.97 -29.44
C ASN A 697 -11.58 7.26 -28.72
N LYS A 698 -11.74 7.27 -27.39
CA LYS A 698 -11.91 6.10 -26.49
C LYS A 698 -10.69 5.34 -25.94
N ASP A 699 -10.62 5.46 -24.61
CA ASP A 699 -10.55 4.37 -23.61
C ASP A 699 -9.18 3.80 -23.25
N GLN A 700 -8.64 4.38 -22.16
CA GLN A 700 -8.22 3.70 -20.92
C GLN A 700 -7.94 2.19 -20.99
N LYS A 701 -6.75 1.76 -20.53
CA LYS A 701 -6.62 0.62 -19.59
C LYS A 701 -5.23 0.51 -18.95
N ARG A 702 -5.17 1.02 -17.72
CA ARG A 702 -4.35 0.48 -16.63
C ARG A 702 -5.15 -0.64 -15.95
N THR A 703 -4.66 -1.88 -15.97
CA THR A 703 -5.01 -2.89 -14.95
C THR A 703 -3.99 -4.02 -14.92
N ASN A 704 -3.45 -4.32 -13.72
CA ASN A 704 -2.88 -5.63 -13.40
C ASN A 704 -4.02 -6.65 -13.53
N LEU A 705 -3.89 -7.63 -14.42
CA LEU A 705 -4.83 -8.73 -14.52
C LEU A 705 -4.16 -9.98 -13.98
N PHE A 706 -4.62 -10.43 -12.81
CA PHE A 706 -4.58 -11.85 -12.53
C PHE A 706 -5.59 -12.55 -13.48
N GLU A 707 -5.48 -13.88 -13.59
CA GLU A 707 -6.19 -14.76 -14.53
C GLU A 707 -7.53 -14.25 -15.09
N LEU A 708 -7.65 -14.20 -16.43
CA LEU A 708 -8.91 -13.92 -17.10
C LEU A 708 -10.00 -14.87 -16.60
N VAL A 709 -11.12 -14.29 -16.16
CA VAL A 709 -12.32 -15.04 -15.80
C VAL A 709 -12.95 -15.57 -17.07
N ASN A 710 -13.02 -16.90 -17.19
CA ASN A 710 -13.99 -17.54 -18.05
C ASN A 710 -15.37 -17.44 -17.38
N LEU A 711 -16.34 -16.83 -18.04
CA LEU A 711 -17.68 -16.63 -17.49
C LEU A 711 -18.47 -17.94 -17.35
N GLU A 712 -17.98 -19.03 -17.97
CA GLU A 712 -18.47 -20.39 -17.77
C GLU A 712 -17.87 -21.07 -16.53
N ASP A 713 -16.84 -20.50 -15.91
CA ASP A 713 -16.27 -21.02 -14.66
C ASP A 713 -17.00 -20.39 -13.47
N GLU A 714 -17.05 -21.10 -12.35
CA GLU A 714 -17.60 -20.53 -11.13
C GLU A 714 -16.68 -19.45 -10.57
N THR A 715 -17.13 -18.20 -10.66
CA THR A 715 -16.38 -17.04 -10.17
C THR A 715 -17.22 -16.20 -9.24
N ILE A 716 -16.63 -15.83 -8.10
CA ILE A 716 -17.26 -15.03 -7.04
C ILE A 716 -16.78 -13.59 -7.14
N PHE A 717 -17.71 -12.64 -7.21
CA PHE A 717 -17.42 -11.21 -7.20
C PHE A 717 -17.93 -10.59 -5.90
N ILE A 718 -17.07 -9.87 -5.20
CA ILE A 718 -17.38 -9.29 -3.89
C ILE A 718 -16.51 -8.05 -3.63
N GLY A 719 -17.11 -7.01 -3.08
CA GLY A 719 -16.40 -5.80 -2.67
C GLY A 719 -15.99 -5.84 -1.20
N SER A 720 -14.93 -5.09 -0.87
CA SER A 720 -14.40 -4.93 0.47
C SER A 720 -14.16 -3.44 0.76
N ASP A 721 -14.23 -3.11 2.05
CA ASP A 721 -13.91 -1.79 2.59
C ASP A 721 -12.40 -1.51 2.58
N ASP A 722 -11.57 -2.39 1.99
CA ASP A 722 -10.19 -2.06 1.61
C ASP A 722 -10.07 -1.28 0.29
N GLY A 723 -11.21 -0.86 -0.26
CA GLY A 723 -11.31 -0.15 -1.52
C GLY A 723 -11.00 -1.04 -2.72
N LYS A 724 -11.43 -2.31 -2.71
CA LYS A 724 -11.27 -3.22 -3.86
C LYS A 724 -12.53 -4.04 -4.14
N MET A 725 -12.81 -4.21 -5.43
CA MET A 725 -13.67 -5.27 -5.96
C MET A 725 -12.79 -6.48 -6.28
N TYR A 726 -13.15 -7.64 -5.74
CA TYR A 726 -12.46 -8.91 -5.95
C TYR A 726 -13.26 -9.82 -6.87
N ALA A 727 -12.56 -10.56 -7.73
CA ALA A 727 -13.07 -11.76 -8.38
C ALA A 727 -12.25 -12.97 -7.89
N PHE A 728 -12.92 -14.00 -7.37
CA PHE A 728 -12.32 -15.24 -6.88
C PHE A 728 -12.76 -16.43 -7.70
N ASP A 729 -11.89 -17.40 -7.87
CA ASP A 729 -12.28 -18.74 -8.24
C ASP A 729 -13.15 -19.38 -7.15
N GLY A 730 -14.37 -19.81 -7.49
CA GLY A 730 -15.33 -20.36 -6.52
C GLY A 730 -14.86 -21.67 -5.89
N GLU A 731 -14.04 -22.46 -6.58
CA GLU A 731 -13.55 -23.74 -6.06
C GLU A 731 -12.34 -23.60 -5.15
N THR A 732 -11.40 -22.75 -5.52
CA THR A 732 -10.09 -22.67 -4.85
C THR A 732 -9.94 -21.46 -3.94
N GLY A 733 -10.80 -20.45 -4.07
CA GLY A 733 -10.66 -19.16 -3.37
C GLY A 733 -9.51 -18.30 -3.90
N LYS A 734 -8.92 -18.69 -5.03
CA LYS A 734 -7.82 -17.93 -5.65
C LYS A 734 -8.36 -16.66 -6.29
N VAL A 735 -7.73 -15.52 -6.01
CA VAL A 735 -8.05 -14.25 -6.66
C VAL A 735 -7.77 -14.35 -8.16
N LYS A 736 -8.82 -14.19 -8.98
CA LYS A 736 -8.77 -14.07 -10.44
C LYS A 736 -8.47 -12.64 -10.85
N TRP A 737 -9.07 -11.61 -10.26
CA TRP A 737 -8.64 -10.22 -10.46
C TRP A 737 -9.07 -9.32 -9.31
N THR A 738 -8.45 -8.15 -9.19
CA THR A 738 -8.91 -7.08 -8.30
C THR A 738 -8.99 -5.75 -9.02
N PHE A 739 -9.97 -4.93 -8.64
CA PHE A 739 -10.11 -3.55 -9.11
C PHE A 739 -10.12 -2.62 -7.92
N LYS A 740 -9.18 -1.67 -7.88
CA LYS A 740 -9.01 -0.73 -6.78
C LYS A 740 -9.86 0.53 -6.98
N THR A 741 -10.59 0.92 -5.95
CA THR A 741 -11.41 2.14 -5.84
C THR A 741 -10.72 3.16 -4.93
N GLU A 742 -11.21 4.39 -4.91
CA GLU A 742 -10.57 5.48 -4.13
C GLU A 742 -10.95 5.46 -2.64
N GLU A 743 -12.15 4.95 -2.35
CA GLU A 743 -12.74 4.75 -1.02
C GLU A 743 -13.43 3.37 -0.93
N ASP A 744 -14.06 3.10 0.21
CA ASP A 744 -14.72 1.85 0.61
C ASP A 744 -15.79 1.39 -0.39
N LEU A 745 -16.00 0.07 -0.44
CA LEU A 745 -16.91 -0.60 -1.38
C LEU A 745 -18.01 -1.34 -0.61
N GLY A 746 -19.00 -0.56 -0.14
CA GLY A 746 -20.14 -1.09 0.61
C GLY A 746 -21.24 -1.74 -0.24
N SER A 747 -21.24 -1.57 -1.57
CA SER A 747 -22.30 -2.11 -2.45
C SER A 747 -22.02 -3.53 -2.95
N SER A 748 -23.07 -4.34 -3.08
CA SER A 748 -22.96 -5.67 -3.70
C SER A 748 -22.99 -5.53 -5.23
N PRO A 749 -22.17 -6.31 -5.96
CA PRO A 749 -22.15 -6.21 -7.43
C PRO A 749 -23.46 -6.72 -8.08
N ALA A 750 -23.71 -6.32 -9.34
CA ALA A 750 -24.75 -6.88 -10.20
C ALA A 750 -24.25 -7.05 -11.64
N PHE A 751 -24.82 -7.98 -12.42
CA PHE A 751 -24.36 -8.25 -13.79
C PHE A 751 -25.24 -7.63 -14.87
N SER A 752 -24.64 -7.34 -16.01
CA SER A 752 -25.37 -7.15 -17.27
C SER A 752 -26.14 -8.43 -17.67
N PRO A 753 -27.21 -8.33 -18.50
CA PRO A 753 -27.97 -9.51 -18.93
C PRO A 753 -27.12 -10.59 -19.62
N ASP A 754 -26.09 -10.18 -20.36
CA ASP A 754 -25.12 -11.05 -21.03
C ASP A 754 -23.91 -11.42 -20.14
N ARG A 755 -23.86 -10.91 -18.90
CA ARG A 755 -22.85 -11.17 -17.87
C ARG A 755 -21.44 -10.69 -18.20
N SER A 756 -21.28 -9.94 -19.28
CA SER A 756 -19.97 -9.42 -19.69
C SER A 756 -19.50 -8.25 -18.81
N VAL A 757 -20.41 -7.62 -18.07
CA VAL A 757 -20.14 -6.43 -17.23
C VAL A 757 -20.69 -6.64 -15.81
N VAL A 758 -19.88 -6.26 -14.81
CA VAL A 758 -20.24 -6.16 -13.40
C VAL A 758 -20.36 -4.68 -13.01
N TYR A 759 -21.48 -4.34 -12.36
CA TYR A 759 -21.83 -3.00 -11.91
C TYR A 759 -21.81 -2.93 -10.38
N PHE A 760 -21.28 -1.85 -9.81
CA PHE A 760 -21.31 -1.58 -8.37
C PHE A 760 -21.08 -0.10 -8.06
N GLY A 761 -21.54 0.34 -6.90
CA GLY A 761 -21.29 1.65 -6.33
C GLY A 761 -20.13 1.67 -5.34
N THR A 762 -19.53 2.85 -5.16
CA THR A 762 -18.42 3.10 -4.23
C THR A 762 -18.67 4.36 -3.39
N GLU A 763 -18.07 4.42 -2.20
CA GLU A 763 -18.22 5.58 -1.31
C GLU A 763 -17.57 6.85 -1.84
N ASP A 764 -16.62 6.70 -2.76
CA ASP A 764 -16.04 7.79 -3.55
C ASP A 764 -17.04 8.43 -4.53
N GLY A 765 -18.34 8.10 -4.45
CA GLY A 765 -19.40 8.66 -5.28
C GLY A 765 -19.36 8.21 -6.73
N HIS A 766 -18.81 7.04 -7.04
CA HIS A 766 -18.85 6.48 -8.39
C HIS A 766 -19.81 5.30 -8.52
N VAL A 767 -20.47 5.24 -9.68
CA VAL A 767 -21.04 4.01 -10.23
C VAL A 767 -20.02 3.44 -11.22
N ASN A 768 -19.58 2.22 -10.97
CA ASN A 768 -18.53 1.56 -11.72
C ASN A 768 -19.12 0.42 -12.56
N ALA A 769 -18.70 0.32 -13.82
CA ALA A 769 -18.97 -0.79 -14.69
C ALA A 769 -17.65 -1.39 -15.14
N LEU A 770 -17.38 -2.63 -14.75
CA LEU A 770 -16.17 -3.34 -15.10
C LEU A 770 -16.52 -4.54 -15.96
N ARG A 771 -15.63 -4.91 -16.87
CA ARG A 771 -15.77 -6.15 -17.62
C ARG A 771 -15.53 -7.32 -16.67
N ALA A 772 -16.47 -8.25 -16.59
CA ALA A 772 -16.40 -9.36 -15.63
C ALA A 772 -15.17 -10.28 -15.87
N THR A 773 -14.67 -10.35 -17.11
CA THR A 773 -13.52 -11.19 -17.48
C THR A 773 -12.20 -10.74 -16.87
N ASP A 774 -12.02 -9.43 -16.68
CA ASP A 774 -10.72 -8.86 -16.33
C ASP A 774 -10.82 -7.65 -15.39
N GLY A 775 -11.99 -7.28 -14.90
CA GLY A 775 -12.15 -6.12 -14.04
C GLY A 775 -11.76 -4.80 -14.73
N GLN A 776 -11.59 -4.78 -16.06
CA GLN A 776 -11.25 -3.55 -16.75
C GLN A 776 -12.48 -2.64 -16.82
N VAL A 777 -12.27 -1.34 -16.58
CA VAL A 777 -13.33 -0.34 -16.69
C VAL A 777 -13.97 -0.36 -18.08
N VAL A 778 -15.29 -0.50 -18.11
CA VAL A 778 -16.16 -0.27 -19.27
C VAL A 778 -16.62 1.18 -19.25
N TRP A 779 -17.13 1.65 -18.11
CA TRP A 779 -17.44 3.05 -17.84
C TRP A 779 -17.46 3.31 -16.32
N ARG A 780 -17.31 4.58 -15.94
CA ARG A 780 -17.53 5.08 -14.57
C ARG A 780 -18.33 6.36 -14.63
N TYR A 781 -19.21 6.57 -13.66
CA TYR A 781 -20.02 7.79 -13.56
C TYR A 781 -19.93 8.35 -12.14
N LYS A 782 -19.53 9.62 -12.00
CA LYS A 782 -19.47 10.32 -10.72
C LYS A 782 -20.86 10.91 -10.38
N THR A 783 -21.44 10.47 -9.27
CA THR A 783 -22.68 11.00 -8.68
C THR A 783 -22.38 12.16 -7.73
N GLY A 784 -23.41 12.86 -7.28
CA GLY A 784 -23.27 13.99 -6.35
C GLY A 784 -22.99 13.59 -4.90
N GLY A 785 -23.13 12.31 -4.57
CA GLY A 785 -22.85 11.73 -3.26
C GLY A 785 -22.49 10.25 -3.34
N SER A 786 -22.13 9.68 -2.20
CA SER A 786 -21.70 8.29 -2.05
C SER A 786 -22.72 7.28 -2.60
N VAL A 787 -22.22 6.17 -3.17
CA VAL A 787 -23.02 5.11 -3.78
C VAL A 787 -22.84 3.81 -2.99
N THR A 788 -23.50 3.72 -1.83
CA THR A 788 -23.48 2.51 -0.98
C THR A 788 -24.47 1.43 -1.44
N CYS A 789 -25.45 1.79 -2.29
CA CYS A 789 -26.46 0.86 -2.77
C CYS A 789 -25.95 -0.09 -3.86
N SER A 790 -26.25 -1.38 -3.74
CA SER A 790 -26.18 -2.36 -4.83
C SER A 790 -27.14 -2.00 -6.00
N PRO A 791 -26.70 -2.12 -7.25
CA PRO A 791 -27.52 -1.86 -8.44
C PRO A 791 -28.53 -2.98 -8.76
N SER A 792 -29.62 -2.61 -9.43
CA SER A 792 -30.50 -3.55 -10.15
C SER A 792 -30.42 -3.35 -11.65
N VAL A 793 -30.41 -4.43 -12.42
CA VAL A 793 -30.24 -4.38 -13.87
C VAL A 793 -31.47 -4.97 -14.58
N GLY A 794 -32.05 -4.20 -15.50
CA GLY A 794 -33.17 -4.64 -16.32
C GLY A 794 -32.78 -5.58 -17.45
N ALA A 795 -33.77 -6.27 -18.02
CA ALA A 795 -33.54 -7.16 -19.18
C ALA A 795 -33.04 -6.40 -20.43
N ASP A 796 -33.35 -5.10 -20.53
CA ASP A 796 -32.82 -4.20 -21.55
C ASP A 796 -31.40 -3.68 -21.21
N GLY A 797 -30.84 -4.10 -20.08
CA GLY A 797 -29.55 -3.69 -19.56
C GLY A 797 -29.53 -2.34 -18.85
N THR A 798 -30.69 -1.69 -18.65
CA THR A 798 -30.75 -0.44 -17.86
C THR A 798 -30.35 -0.72 -16.41
N VAL A 799 -29.39 0.05 -15.87
CA VAL A 799 -28.88 -0.08 -14.51
C VAL A 799 -29.56 0.96 -13.61
N TYR A 800 -30.20 0.52 -12.53
CA TYR A 800 -30.90 1.34 -11.55
C TYR A 800 -30.13 1.34 -10.23
N ILE A 801 -29.81 2.52 -9.69
CA ILE A 801 -29.03 2.64 -8.45
C ILE A 801 -29.42 3.91 -7.68
N GLY A 802 -29.48 3.80 -6.35
CA GLY A 802 -29.74 4.91 -5.44
C GLY A 802 -28.46 5.43 -4.81
N THR A 803 -28.48 6.69 -4.38
CA THR A 803 -27.31 7.39 -3.84
C THR A 803 -27.67 8.24 -2.61
N LEU A 804 -26.64 8.58 -1.84
CA LEU A 804 -26.79 9.39 -0.63
C LEU A 804 -27.00 10.89 -0.90
N ASP A 805 -26.92 11.35 -2.15
CA ASP A 805 -27.29 12.72 -2.58
C ASP A 805 -28.80 12.89 -2.83
N ASN A 806 -29.63 11.96 -2.32
CA ASN A 806 -31.08 11.87 -2.51
C ASN A 806 -31.56 11.43 -3.91
N MET A 807 -30.63 11.11 -4.81
CA MET A 807 -30.96 10.80 -6.19
C MET A 807 -31.14 9.31 -6.43
N MET A 808 -32.11 8.97 -7.27
CA MET A 808 -32.21 7.69 -7.96
C MET A 808 -31.75 7.87 -9.41
N TYR A 809 -30.81 7.06 -9.85
CA TYR A 809 -30.29 7.09 -11.21
C TYR A 809 -30.73 5.85 -12.00
N ALA A 810 -30.96 6.06 -13.30
CA ALA A 810 -30.98 4.99 -14.28
C ALA A 810 -29.94 5.27 -15.36
N PHE A 811 -29.09 4.29 -15.63
CA PHE A 811 -28.06 4.34 -16.66
C PHE A 811 -28.40 3.37 -17.78
N THR A 812 -28.11 3.76 -19.02
CA THR A 812 -28.05 2.83 -20.15
C THR A 812 -26.84 1.90 -19.99
N PRO A 813 -26.80 0.75 -20.69
CA PRO A 813 -25.68 -0.19 -20.58
C PRO A 813 -24.29 0.41 -20.87
N ASP A 814 -24.23 1.46 -21.68
CA ASP A 814 -23.01 2.20 -22.03
C ASP A 814 -22.67 3.35 -21.07
N GLY A 815 -23.42 3.50 -19.98
CA GLY A 815 -23.11 4.43 -18.88
C GLY A 815 -23.72 5.82 -19.01
N ALA A 816 -24.57 6.08 -20.02
CA ALA A 816 -25.27 7.35 -20.13
C ALA A 816 -26.45 7.42 -19.15
N VAL A 817 -26.65 8.57 -18.51
CA VAL A 817 -27.81 8.79 -17.64
C VAL A 817 -29.09 8.79 -18.48
N LYS A 818 -29.92 7.76 -18.31
CA LYS A 818 -31.26 7.65 -18.90
C LYS A 818 -32.22 8.63 -18.21
N TRP A 819 -32.16 8.67 -16.88
CA TRP A 819 -32.83 9.68 -16.05
C TRP A 819 -32.20 9.71 -14.65
N SER A 820 -32.38 10.83 -13.96
CA SER A 820 -32.08 10.97 -12.54
C SER A 820 -33.24 11.69 -11.84
N ARG A 821 -33.52 11.29 -10.59
CA ARG A 821 -34.68 11.76 -9.83
C ARG A 821 -34.35 11.93 -8.36
N ASP A 822 -34.53 13.13 -7.86
CA ASP A 822 -34.52 13.42 -6.43
C ASP A 822 -35.78 12.84 -5.80
N LEU A 823 -35.62 11.96 -4.81
CA LEU A 823 -36.73 11.38 -4.05
C LEU A 823 -36.90 12.03 -2.66
N GLY A 824 -36.11 13.07 -2.37
CA GLY A 824 -36.23 13.92 -1.19
C GLY A 824 -35.69 13.28 0.09
N GLY A 825 -34.72 12.38 -0.03
CA GLY A 825 -34.04 11.73 1.09
C GLY A 825 -33.01 10.71 0.62
N GLU A 826 -32.07 10.37 1.49
CA GLU A 826 -30.96 9.47 1.17
C GLU A 826 -31.49 8.08 0.79
N ILE A 827 -30.91 7.47 -0.23
CA ILE A 827 -31.29 6.14 -0.67
C ILE A 827 -30.21 5.16 -0.22
N TRP A 828 -30.57 4.33 0.75
CA TRP A 828 -29.73 3.25 1.27
C TRP A 828 -30.20 1.85 0.84
N THR A 829 -31.38 1.77 0.20
CA THR A 829 -32.00 0.50 -0.18
C THR A 829 -31.71 0.12 -1.62
N HIS A 830 -31.51 -1.18 -1.85
CA HIS A 830 -31.37 -1.71 -3.20
C HIS A 830 -32.70 -1.61 -3.96
N PRO A 831 -32.73 -1.03 -5.17
CA PRO A 831 -33.94 -0.99 -5.97
C PRO A 831 -34.34 -2.39 -6.42
N ALA A 832 -35.63 -2.68 -6.56
CA ALA A 832 -36.15 -3.94 -7.10
C ALA A 832 -36.95 -3.68 -8.39
N LEU A 833 -36.72 -4.49 -9.43
CA LEU A 833 -37.43 -4.37 -10.69
C LEU A 833 -38.68 -5.24 -10.72
N GLY A 834 -39.80 -4.69 -11.19
CA GLY A 834 -41.02 -5.44 -11.48
C GLY A 834 -40.79 -6.59 -12.48
N HIS A 835 -41.53 -7.69 -12.35
CA HIS A 835 -41.43 -8.83 -13.29
C HIS A 835 -41.70 -8.44 -14.74
N ASP A 836 -42.49 -7.40 -14.98
CA ASP A 836 -42.78 -6.86 -16.31
C ASP A 836 -41.75 -5.82 -16.78
N GLY A 837 -40.75 -5.50 -15.96
CA GLY A 837 -39.73 -4.48 -16.22
C GLY A 837 -40.25 -3.05 -16.25
N ARG A 838 -41.53 -2.81 -15.94
CA ARG A 838 -42.17 -1.50 -16.08
C ARG A 838 -41.89 -0.58 -14.89
N LEU A 839 -41.85 -1.14 -13.69
CA LEU A 839 -41.71 -0.36 -12.46
C LEU A 839 -40.44 -0.74 -11.70
N VAL A 840 -39.80 0.25 -11.11
CA VAL A 840 -38.67 0.11 -10.19
C VAL A 840 -39.14 0.51 -8.80
N TYR A 841 -39.00 -0.37 -7.83
CA TYR A 841 -39.41 -0.19 -6.44
C TYR A 841 -38.20 0.17 -5.59
N VAL A 842 -38.31 1.17 -4.72
CA VAL A 842 -37.19 1.62 -3.88
C VAL A 842 -37.70 2.27 -2.59
N GLY A 843 -36.96 2.11 -1.49
CA GLY A 843 -37.20 2.80 -0.22
C GLY A 843 -36.25 3.98 -0.04
N VAL A 844 -36.78 5.09 0.50
CA VAL A 844 -36.03 6.31 0.83
C VAL A 844 -35.95 6.49 2.34
N MET A 845 -34.79 6.91 2.81
CA MET A 845 -34.49 7.16 4.21
C MET A 845 -34.03 8.60 4.41
N ALA A 846 -34.87 9.44 5.00
CA ALA A 846 -34.42 10.66 5.66
C ALA A 846 -35.17 10.81 6.98
N GLU A 847 -34.59 11.52 7.95
CA GLU A 847 -35.22 11.81 9.26
C GLU A 847 -36.65 12.36 9.15
N THR A 848 -37.03 12.89 7.98
CA THR A 848 -38.35 13.49 7.71
C THR A 848 -39.14 12.81 6.59
N ASN A 849 -38.55 11.86 5.84
CA ASN A 849 -39.14 11.27 4.62
C ASN A 849 -38.89 9.75 4.54
N PHE A 850 -39.87 8.96 5.02
CA PHE A 850 -39.84 7.48 5.07
C PHE A 850 -40.74 6.87 3.99
N ASN A 851 -40.43 7.15 2.73
CA ASN A 851 -41.30 6.79 1.62
C ASN A 851 -40.78 5.55 0.87
N ALA A 852 -41.69 4.63 0.56
CA ALA A 852 -41.53 3.66 -0.51
C ALA A 852 -42.05 4.25 -1.82
N PHE A 853 -41.34 4.02 -2.91
CA PHE A 853 -41.71 4.50 -4.24
C PHE A 853 -41.82 3.34 -5.23
N ALA A 854 -42.71 3.50 -6.21
CA ALA A 854 -42.56 2.85 -7.50
C ALA A 854 -42.34 3.92 -8.56
N LEU A 855 -41.28 3.77 -9.33
CA LEU A 855 -40.89 4.66 -10.41
C LEU A 855 -41.15 3.96 -11.74
N ASP A 856 -41.64 4.72 -12.72
CA ASP A 856 -41.67 4.26 -14.11
C ASP A 856 -40.22 4.03 -14.59
N SER A 857 -39.91 2.82 -15.05
CA SER A 857 -38.54 2.40 -15.37
C SER A 857 -37.94 3.19 -16.54
N GLN A 858 -38.78 3.76 -17.41
CA GLN A 858 -38.34 4.50 -18.59
C GLN A 858 -38.08 5.98 -18.30
N THR A 859 -38.80 6.58 -17.36
CA THR A 859 -38.82 8.03 -17.14
C THR A 859 -38.39 8.47 -15.75
N GLY A 860 -38.34 7.53 -14.80
CA GLY A 860 -38.09 7.75 -13.38
C GLY A 860 -39.25 8.46 -12.66
N THR A 861 -40.37 8.74 -13.33
CA THR A 861 -41.47 9.44 -12.67
C THR A 861 -42.14 8.53 -11.65
N PRO A 862 -42.42 9.00 -10.42
CA PRO A 862 -43.16 8.21 -9.44
C PRO A 862 -44.55 7.81 -9.99
N ALA A 863 -44.77 6.51 -10.13
CA ALA A 863 -46.08 5.94 -10.41
C ALA A 863 -46.95 5.99 -9.14
N TRP A 864 -46.33 5.73 -7.99
CA TRP A 864 -46.93 5.91 -6.67
C TRP A 864 -45.86 6.11 -5.60
N SER A 865 -46.27 6.67 -4.46
CA SER A 865 -45.46 6.75 -3.23
C SER A 865 -46.31 6.31 -2.03
N PHE A 866 -45.70 5.61 -1.08
CA PHE A 866 -46.32 5.18 0.16
C PHE A 866 -45.46 5.64 1.35
N LYS A 867 -46.07 6.35 2.30
CA LYS A 867 -45.38 6.83 3.50
C LYS A 867 -45.47 5.79 4.62
N ALA A 868 -44.35 5.19 4.97
CA ALA A 868 -44.22 4.33 6.14
C ALA A 868 -44.15 5.16 7.43
N ALA A 869 -44.30 4.50 8.59
CA ALA A 869 -44.22 5.15 9.89
C ALA A 869 -42.79 5.20 10.45
N GLY A 870 -41.84 4.50 9.81
CA GLY A 870 -40.42 4.55 10.13
C GLY A 870 -39.54 4.24 8.90
N PRO A 871 -38.22 4.38 9.03
CA PRO A 871 -37.26 4.18 7.94
C PRO A 871 -37.33 2.78 7.32
N ILE A 872 -37.18 2.71 6.00
CA ILE A 872 -37.15 1.46 5.23
C ILE A 872 -35.69 1.16 4.87
N TRP A 873 -35.08 0.19 5.55
CA TRP A 873 -33.67 -0.20 5.34
C TRP A 873 -33.50 -1.42 4.41
N SER A 874 -34.55 -2.22 4.24
CA SER A 874 -34.52 -3.43 3.41
C SER A 874 -34.76 -3.16 1.93
N ALA A 875 -34.19 -3.97 1.04
CA ALA A 875 -34.58 -3.98 -0.36
C ALA A 875 -36.05 -4.46 -0.53
N PRO A 876 -36.83 -3.87 -1.46
CA PRO A 876 -38.17 -4.32 -1.74
C PRO A 876 -38.18 -5.71 -2.38
N ILE A 877 -39.24 -6.49 -2.11
CA ILE A 877 -39.40 -7.82 -2.70
C ILE A 877 -40.78 -7.95 -3.31
N LEU A 878 -40.86 -8.55 -4.49
CA LEU A 878 -42.12 -8.81 -5.17
C LEU A 878 -42.69 -10.17 -4.79
N SER A 879 -44.01 -10.26 -4.71
CA SER A 879 -44.69 -11.56 -4.69
C SER A 879 -44.42 -12.31 -6.01
N GLN A 880 -44.53 -13.64 -5.96
CA GLN A 880 -44.28 -14.49 -7.11
C GLN A 880 -45.12 -14.11 -8.36
N ASP A 881 -46.34 -13.62 -8.15
CA ASP A 881 -47.24 -13.17 -9.19
C ASP A 881 -47.07 -11.68 -9.56
N GLY A 882 -46.12 -10.98 -8.95
CA GLY A 882 -45.85 -9.56 -9.16
C GLY A 882 -46.94 -8.61 -8.68
N ARG A 883 -47.98 -9.10 -7.99
CA ARG A 883 -49.12 -8.26 -7.58
C ARG A 883 -48.85 -7.45 -6.32
N TYR A 884 -47.88 -7.88 -5.51
CA TYR A 884 -47.56 -7.25 -4.23
C TYR A 884 -46.06 -6.96 -4.13
N VAL A 885 -45.73 -5.90 -3.41
CA VAL A 885 -44.37 -5.56 -3.00
C VAL A 885 -44.31 -5.49 -1.48
N TYR A 886 -43.23 -6.03 -0.92
CA TYR A 886 -42.97 -6.11 0.52
C TYR A 886 -41.82 -5.17 0.88
N TYR A 887 -42.02 -4.38 1.94
CA TYR A 887 -41.02 -3.50 2.52
C TYR A 887 -40.92 -3.77 4.02
N SER A 888 -39.71 -3.99 4.52
CA SER A 888 -39.43 -4.03 5.96
C SER A 888 -39.05 -2.62 6.45
N SER A 889 -39.44 -2.28 7.67
CA SER A 889 -39.24 -0.96 8.24
C SER A 889 -38.80 -1.06 9.69
N ARG A 890 -37.98 -0.08 10.11
CA ARG A 890 -37.53 0.08 11.50
C ARG A 890 -38.65 0.49 12.47
N ASP A 891 -39.86 0.74 11.98
CA ASP A 891 -41.05 0.83 12.84
C ASP A 891 -41.55 -0.53 13.35
N SER A 892 -40.75 -1.60 13.23
CA SER A 892 -41.11 -2.98 13.59
C SER A 892 -42.26 -3.55 12.75
N HIS A 893 -42.38 -3.15 11.49
CA HIS A 893 -43.39 -3.72 10.59
C HIS A 893 -42.88 -4.13 9.22
N VAL A 894 -43.56 -5.12 8.65
CA VAL A 894 -43.49 -5.46 7.23
C VAL A 894 -44.76 -4.97 6.52
N TYR A 895 -44.58 -4.10 5.55
CA TYR A 895 -45.65 -3.55 4.72
C TYR A 895 -45.83 -4.39 3.46
N THR A 896 -47.06 -4.82 3.20
CA THR A 896 -47.48 -5.41 1.93
C THR A 896 -48.29 -4.39 1.16
N LEU A 897 -47.76 -3.91 0.04
CA LEU A 897 -48.41 -2.95 -0.84
C LEU A 897 -48.81 -3.62 -2.14
N ARG A 898 -49.86 -3.12 -2.81
CA ARG A 898 -50.12 -3.50 -4.20
C ARG A 898 -49.03 -2.91 -5.09
N ALA A 899 -48.41 -3.76 -5.92
CA ALA A 899 -47.31 -3.37 -6.78
C ALA A 899 -47.72 -2.30 -7.83
N ASP A 900 -48.98 -2.33 -8.27
CA ASP A 900 -49.54 -1.45 -9.29
C ASP A 900 -49.90 -0.03 -8.80
N SER A 901 -50.22 0.12 -7.52
CA SER A 901 -50.88 1.32 -6.98
C SER A 901 -50.31 1.82 -5.65
N GLY A 902 -49.44 1.06 -5.01
CA GLY A 902 -48.87 1.40 -3.70
C GLY A 902 -49.86 1.31 -2.55
N SER A 903 -51.11 0.88 -2.80
CA SER A 903 -52.13 0.80 -1.76
C SER A 903 -51.76 -0.28 -0.74
N LEU A 904 -51.82 0.07 0.54
CA LEU A 904 -51.56 -0.87 1.64
C LEU A 904 -52.59 -2.00 1.63
N VAL A 905 -52.10 -3.24 1.49
CA VAL A 905 -52.88 -4.47 1.59
C VAL A 905 -52.88 -4.98 3.02
N ARG A 906 -51.70 -5.00 3.65
CA ARG A 906 -51.51 -5.52 5.01
C ARG A 906 -50.26 -4.90 5.62
N LYS A 907 -50.31 -4.74 6.94
CA LYS A 907 -49.16 -4.44 7.81
C LYS A 907 -49.00 -5.63 8.77
N PHE A 908 -47.82 -6.23 8.83
CA PHE A 908 -47.48 -7.25 9.83
C PHE A 908 -46.56 -6.63 10.86
N ASP A 909 -46.93 -6.74 12.14
CA ASP A 909 -46.15 -6.27 13.27
C ASP A 909 -45.21 -7.39 13.71
N VAL A 910 -43.90 -7.12 13.70
CA VAL A 910 -42.88 -8.08 14.16
C VAL A 910 -42.68 -8.04 15.67
N GLY A 911 -43.22 -7.03 16.37
CA GLY A 911 -43.06 -6.79 17.81
C GLY A 911 -42.08 -5.66 18.10
N GLU A 912 -42.42 -4.80 19.08
CA GLU A 912 -41.60 -3.65 19.49
C GLU A 912 -40.25 -4.06 20.10
N ASP A 913 -40.16 -5.26 20.71
CA ASP A 913 -38.97 -5.77 21.40
C ASP A 913 -37.81 -6.20 20.46
N HIS A 914 -37.96 -6.02 19.14
CA HIS A 914 -37.03 -6.54 18.13
C HIS A 914 -36.20 -5.47 17.40
N ASP A 915 -36.30 -4.20 17.82
CA ASP A 915 -35.55 -3.04 17.30
C ASP A 915 -35.62 -2.84 15.77
N GLY A 916 -36.70 -3.32 15.14
CA GLY A 916 -36.95 -3.17 13.70
C GLY A 916 -36.43 -4.31 12.82
N VAL A 917 -36.59 -4.15 11.50
CA VAL A 917 -36.22 -5.15 10.49
C VAL A 917 -35.46 -4.47 9.35
N ASP A 918 -34.15 -4.67 9.35
CA ASP A 918 -33.27 -4.11 8.31
C ASP A 918 -32.92 -5.14 7.22
N SER A 919 -33.05 -6.43 7.52
CA SER A 919 -32.80 -7.49 6.54
C SER A 919 -33.85 -7.49 5.42
N THR A 920 -33.39 -7.80 4.21
CA THR A 920 -34.28 -8.07 3.07
C THR A 920 -34.95 -9.42 3.30
N PRO A 921 -36.29 -9.50 3.38
CA PRO A 921 -36.96 -10.77 3.66
C PRO A 921 -36.78 -11.78 2.52
N VAL A 922 -37.33 -13.00 2.63
CA VAL A 922 -37.40 -13.94 1.50
C VAL A 922 -38.68 -14.74 1.59
N ILE A 923 -39.36 -14.94 0.46
CA ILE A 923 -40.67 -15.60 0.42
C ILE A 923 -40.55 -17.04 -0.10
N ASN A 924 -41.17 -17.98 0.61
CA ASN A 924 -41.31 -19.37 0.21
C ASN A 924 -42.53 -19.58 -0.70
N ARG A 925 -42.55 -20.68 -1.45
CA ARG A 925 -43.66 -21.11 -2.33
C ARG A 925 -45.02 -21.13 -1.63
N ASP A 926 -45.04 -21.46 -0.35
CA ASP A 926 -46.28 -21.54 0.44
C ASP A 926 -46.69 -20.18 1.04
N GLY A 927 -46.07 -19.07 0.62
CA GLY A 927 -46.34 -17.73 1.13
C GLY A 927 -45.83 -17.50 2.55
N THR A 928 -44.86 -18.30 3.01
CA THR A 928 -44.11 -17.99 4.24
C THR A 928 -43.01 -16.99 3.93
N LEU A 929 -43.03 -15.86 4.60
CA LEU A 929 -41.97 -14.86 4.56
C LEU A 929 -40.96 -15.18 5.68
N PHE A 930 -39.69 -15.33 5.35
CA PHE A 930 -38.60 -15.38 6.32
C PHE A 930 -37.92 -14.02 6.40
N LEU A 931 -37.63 -13.56 7.61
CA LEU A 931 -36.98 -12.28 7.86
C LEU A 931 -36.13 -12.36 9.11
N ALA A 932 -35.17 -11.47 9.24
CA ALA A 932 -34.36 -11.30 10.43
C ALA A 932 -34.48 -9.88 11.00
N THR A 933 -34.52 -9.79 12.32
CA THR A 933 -34.68 -8.53 13.06
C THR A 933 -33.33 -8.01 13.53
N VAL A 934 -33.25 -6.71 13.78
CA VAL A 934 -32.05 -6.09 14.35
C VAL A 934 -31.76 -6.68 15.72
N GLY A 935 -32.79 -6.97 16.52
CA GLY A 935 -32.66 -7.64 17.83
C GLY A 935 -32.18 -9.11 17.80
N GLY A 936 -31.79 -9.66 16.66
CA GLY A 936 -31.13 -10.98 16.58
C GLY A 936 -32.06 -12.17 16.40
N SER A 937 -33.33 -11.94 16.05
CA SER A 937 -34.31 -12.99 15.79
C SER A 937 -34.45 -13.28 14.29
N VAL A 938 -34.57 -14.56 13.95
CA VAL A 938 -35.04 -15.01 12.62
C VAL A 938 -36.45 -15.53 12.76
N MET A 939 -37.34 -15.07 11.89
CA MET A 939 -38.77 -15.34 11.96
C MET A 939 -39.29 -15.95 10.65
N ALA A 940 -40.30 -16.81 10.77
CA ALA A 940 -41.11 -17.27 9.66
C ALA A 940 -42.55 -16.80 9.84
N VAL A 941 -43.08 -16.06 8.87
CA VAL A 941 -44.39 -15.41 8.93
C VAL A 941 -45.25 -15.92 7.79
N ASP A 942 -46.43 -16.46 8.10
CA ASP A 942 -47.46 -16.72 7.09
C ASP A 942 -48.08 -15.38 6.66
N ILE A 943 -47.59 -14.80 5.56
CA ILE A 943 -48.01 -13.45 5.15
C ILE A 943 -49.46 -13.43 4.67
N ARG A 944 -49.98 -14.56 4.18
CA ARG A 944 -51.37 -14.71 3.74
C ARG A 944 -52.32 -14.58 4.92
N ARG A 945 -51.95 -15.15 6.07
CA ARG A 945 -52.74 -15.11 7.31
C ARG A 945 -52.32 -13.99 8.26
N GLY A 946 -51.16 -13.38 8.04
CA GLY A 946 -50.54 -12.41 8.94
C GLY A 946 -50.21 -13.01 10.31
N LYS A 947 -49.68 -14.25 10.35
CA LYS A 947 -49.38 -14.96 11.60
C LYS A 947 -47.93 -15.44 11.63
N LEU A 948 -47.26 -15.24 12.77
CA LEU A 948 -45.98 -15.88 13.07
C LEU A 948 -46.15 -17.41 13.07
N ARG A 949 -45.29 -18.11 12.34
CA ARG A 949 -45.21 -19.57 12.34
C ARG A 949 -44.20 -20.05 13.38
N TRP A 950 -43.02 -19.45 13.38
CA TRP A 950 -41.99 -19.69 14.38
C TRP A 950 -41.03 -18.49 14.43
N GLU A 951 -40.34 -18.36 15.55
CA GLU A 951 -39.27 -17.40 15.77
C GLU A 951 -38.09 -18.11 16.44
N LYS A 952 -36.88 -17.69 16.08
CA LYS A 952 -35.63 -18.21 16.62
C LYS A 952 -34.65 -17.07 16.91
N MET A 953 -34.35 -16.85 18.19
CA MET A 953 -33.26 -15.97 18.62
C MET A 953 -31.91 -16.64 18.33
N LEU A 954 -31.05 -15.93 17.59
CA LEU A 954 -29.68 -16.37 17.26
C LEU A 954 -28.62 -15.61 18.06
N GLY A 955 -28.92 -14.38 18.50
CA GLY A 955 -28.03 -13.51 19.27
C GLY A 955 -27.15 -12.61 18.40
N GLY A 956 -26.87 -11.39 18.88
CA GLY A 956 -26.20 -10.35 18.09
C GLY A 956 -27.12 -9.72 17.03
N GLU A 957 -26.71 -8.57 16.48
CA GLU A 957 -27.53 -7.87 15.48
C GLU A 957 -27.49 -8.60 14.13
N ILE A 958 -28.65 -8.81 13.49
CA ILE A 958 -28.70 -9.49 12.17
C ILE A 958 -29.03 -8.49 11.07
N MET A 959 -27.99 -8.10 10.33
CA MET A 959 -28.08 -7.29 9.11
C MET A 959 -28.09 -8.15 7.83
N SER A 960 -27.62 -9.40 7.92
CA SER A 960 -27.63 -10.35 6.80
C SER A 960 -29.06 -10.71 6.39
N SER A 961 -29.31 -10.78 5.08
CA SER A 961 -30.57 -11.26 4.52
C SER A 961 -30.59 -12.78 4.39
N PRO A 962 -31.67 -13.48 4.78
CA PRO A 962 -31.78 -14.93 4.67
C PRO A 962 -31.88 -15.43 3.22
N VAL A 963 -31.28 -16.59 2.94
CA VAL A 963 -31.39 -17.28 1.63
C VAL A 963 -31.96 -18.69 1.80
N LEU A 964 -32.83 -19.12 0.87
CA LEU A 964 -33.51 -20.41 0.89
C LEU A 964 -32.87 -21.42 -0.07
N ASP A 965 -32.91 -22.70 0.30
CA ASP A 965 -32.73 -23.82 -0.64
C ASP A 965 -34.01 -24.64 -0.83
N ASN A 966 -34.10 -25.36 -1.95
CA ASN A 966 -35.24 -26.22 -2.29
C ASN A 966 -35.36 -27.46 -1.38
N ASP A 967 -34.32 -27.75 -0.58
CA ASP A 967 -34.27 -28.87 0.35
C ASP A 967 -34.95 -28.53 1.70
N GLY A 968 -35.45 -27.30 1.85
CA GLY A 968 -36.19 -26.85 3.01
C GLY A 968 -35.30 -26.26 4.10
N TYR A 969 -34.13 -25.73 3.74
CA TYR A 969 -33.22 -25.03 4.64
C TYR A 969 -33.09 -23.54 4.31
N LEU A 970 -32.65 -22.79 5.30
CA LEU A 970 -32.41 -21.35 5.26
C LEU A 970 -30.99 -21.08 5.76
N TYR A 971 -30.28 -20.15 5.11
CA TYR A 971 -28.92 -19.74 5.45
C TYR A 971 -28.91 -18.27 5.82
N ILE A 972 -28.19 -17.92 6.89
CA ILE A 972 -28.10 -16.54 7.35
C ILE A 972 -26.82 -16.27 8.15
N GLY A 973 -26.22 -15.11 7.94
CA GLY A 973 -25.17 -14.56 8.80
C GLY A 973 -25.74 -13.95 10.08
N SER A 974 -24.94 -13.88 11.13
CA SER A 974 -25.36 -13.44 12.45
C SER A 974 -24.32 -12.51 13.07
N GLY A 975 -24.80 -11.53 13.84
CA GLY A 975 -23.95 -10.59 14.60
C GLY A 975 -23.22 -11.24 15.78
N ASP A 976 -23.46 -12.52 16.06
CA ASP A 976 -22.61 -13.29 16.97
C ASP A 976 -21.40 -13.94 16.26
N GLY A 977 -21.14 -13.55 15.02
CA GLY A 977 -19.96 -13.95 14.24
C GLY A 977 -20.06 -15.31 13.57
N HIS A 978 -21.27 -15.72 13.17
CA HIS A 978 -21.50 -17.04 12.59
C HIS A 978 -22.37 -17.02 11.33
N LEU A 979 -22.14 -18.01 10.47
CA LEU A 979 -23.07 -18.45 9.43
C LEU A 979 -23.87 -19.66 9.93
N LEU A 980 -25.19 -19.64 9.74
CA LEU A 980 -26.09 -20.70 10.21
C LEU A 980 -26.87 -21.33 9.06
N LYS A 981 -27.05 -22.65 9.12
CA LYS A 981 -28.07 -23.39 8.34
C LYS A 981 -29.21 -23.77 9.28
N LEU A 982 -30.43 -23.34 8.97
CA LEU A 982 -31.65 -23.61 9.73
C LEU A 982 -32.66 -24.39 8.90
N LYS A 983 -33.57 -25.13 9.54
CA LYS A 983 -34.73 -25.72 8.83
C LYS A 983 -35.83 -24.68 8.64
N GLN A 984 -36.33 -24.52 7.42
CA GLN A 984 -37.46 -23.63 7.09
C GLN A 984 -38.73 -23.96 7.88
N LYS A 985 -38.93 -25.22 8.24
CA LYS A 985 -40.15 -25.71 8.89
C LYS A 985 -40.31 -25.21 10.33
N ASP A 986 -39.21 -25.14 11.09
CA ASP A 986 -39.26 -24.92 12.54
C ASP A 986 -38.11 -24.06 13.10
N GLY A 987 -37.21 -23.55 12.26
CA GLY A 987 -36.08 -22.71 12.66
C GLY A 987 -34.98 -23.45 13.43
N SER A 988 -35.02 -24.79 13.50
CA SER A 988 -33.97 -25.56 14.18
C SER A 988 -32.64 -25.44 13.46
N VAL A 989 -31.56 -25.19 14.23
CA VAL A 989 -30.20 -25.09 13.72
C VAL A 989 -29.70 -26.47 13.31
N VAL A 990 -29.24 -26.58 12.06
CA VAL A 990 -28.62 -27.79 11.50
C VAL A 990 -27.13 -27.78 11.80
N TRP A 991 -26.45 -26.69 11.46
CA TRP A 991 -25.05 -26.44 11.80
C TRP A 991 -24.77 -24.94 11.94
N LYS A 992 -23.62 -24.63 12.54
CA LYS A 992 -23.10 -23.28 12.78
C LYS A 992 -21.63 -23.22 12.36
N PHE A 993 -21.26 -22.27 11.51
CA PHE A 993 -19.89 -22.04 11.08
C PHE A 993 -19.34 -20.77 11.76
N PRO A 994 -18.20 -20.83 12.45
CA PRO A 994 -17.59 -19.67 13.09
C PRO A 994 -16.80 -18.84 12.07
N ALA A 995 -17.22 -17.59 11.85
CA ALA A 995 -16.58 -16.65 10.92
C ALA A 995 -15.66 -15.63 11.63
N GLY A 996 -15.54 -15.71 12.96
CA GLY A 996 -14.71 -14.82 13.77
C GLY A 996 -15.54 -13.69 14.39
N GLU A 997 -15.79 -12.65 13.60
CA GLU A 997 -16.60 -11.46 13.95
C GLU A 997 -17.90 -11.44 13.12
N GLU A 998 -18.74 -10.44 13.34
CA GLU A 998 -20.07 -10.26 12.74
C GLU A 998 -20.13 -10.61 11.24
N VAL A 999 -21.18 -11.33 10.85
CA VAL A 999 -21.45 -11.68 9.44
C VAL A 999 -22.63 -10.88 8.94
N TRP A 1000 -22.36 -9.66 8.45
CA TRP A 1000 -23.36 -8.78 7.85
C TRP A 1000 -23.58 -9.07 6.36
N SER A 1001 -22.61 -9.68 5.69
CA SER A 1001 -22.77 -10.19 4.32
C SER A 1001 -23.90 -11.21 4.25
N SER A 1002 -24.83 -11.03 3.30
CA SER A 1002 -25.85 -12.03 3.05
C SER A 1002 -25.22 -13.28 2.39
N PRO A 1003 -25.61 -14.52 2.75
CA PRO A 1003 -25.02 -15.72 2.15
C PRO A 1003 -25.37 -15.87 0.68
N ARG A 1004 -24.45 -16.44 -0.11
CA ARG A 1004 -24.71 -16.83 -1.50
C ARG A 1004 -24.45 -18.31 -1.72
N LEU A 1005 -25.39 -18.99 -2.38
CA LEU A 1005 -25.35 -20.43 -2.63
C LEU A 1005 -24.98 -20.73 -4.09
N ASP A 1006 -24.22 -21.79 -4.31
CA ASP A 1006 -23.98 -22.36 -5.64
C ASP A 1006 -24.74 -23.70 -5.86
N LYS A 1007 -24.70 -24.21 -7.09
CA LYS A 1007 -25.25 -25.51 -7.47
C LYS A 1007 -24.41 -26.70 -6.99
N HIS A 1008 -23.16 -26.48 -6.57
CA HIS A 1008 -22.21 -27.51 -6.17
C HIS A 1008 -22.24 -27.80 -4.66
N GLY A 1009 -23.08 -27.11 -3.90
CA GLY A 1009 -23.26 -27.34 -2.47
C GLY A 1009 -22.31 -26.51 -1.60
N ARG A 1010 -21.97 -25.28 -2.01
CA ARG A 1010 -21.17 -24.32 -1.24
C ARG A 1010 -21.96 -23.07 -0.90
N VAL A 1011 -21.52 -22.41 0.16
CA VAL A 1011 -22.07 -21.15 0.70
C VAL A 1011 -20.93 -20.14 0.84
N TYR A 1012 -21.07 -18.97 0.24
CA TYR A 1012 -20.09 -17.89 0.29
C TYR A 1012 -20.57 -16.74 1.18
N ILE A 1013 -19.69 -16.20 2.01
CA ILE A 1013 -19.93 -15.03 2.88
C ILE A 1013 -18.67 -14.17 3.03
N GLY A 1014 -18.86 -12.88 3.31
CA GLY A 1014 -17.84 -12.01 3.90
C GLY A 1014 -18.04 -11.82 5.42
N SER A 1015 -16.96 -11.55 6.15
CA SER A 1015 -17.00 -11.13 7.55
C SER A 1015 -16.49 -9.70 7.71
N ILE A 1016 -16.97 -8.98 8.72
CA ILE A 1016 -16.44 -7.65 9.05
C ILE A 1016 -14.96 -7.71 9.49
N SER A 1017 -14.46 -8.88 9.90
CA SER A 1017 -13.05 -9.06 10.25
C SER A 1017 -12.12 -9.02 9.05
N GLY A 1018 -12.66 -9.07 7.82
CA GLY A 1018 -11.91 -9.04 6.56
C GLY A 1018 -11.85 -10.34 5.73
N PRO A 1019 -12.04 -11.55 6.29
CA PRO A 1019 -12.03 -12.75 5.47
C PRO A 1019 -13.30 -12.96 4.64
N VAL A 1020 -13.11 -13.50 3.44
CA VAL A 1020 -14.14 -14.14 2.61
C VAL A 1020 -14.07 -15.65 2.84
N PHE A 1021 -15.20 -16.30 3.07
CA PHE A 1021 -15.28 -17.75 3.31
C PHE A 1021 -16.11 -18.45 2.25
N CYS A 1022 -15.68 -19.67 1.92
CA CYS A 1022 -16.50 -20.68 1.28
C CYS A 1022 -16.72 -21.85 2.24
N VAL A 1023 -17.99 -22.22 2.45
CA VAL A 1023 -18.42 -23.23 3.42
C VAL A 1023 -19.21 -24.32 2.71
N ASP A 1024 -18.92 -25.58 3.00
CA ASP A 1024 -19.67 -26.72 2.49
C ASP A 1024 -21.08 -26.75 3.11
N ARG A 1025 -22.09 -26.78 2.23
CA ARG A 1025 -23.50 -26.61 2.59
C ARG A 1025 -24.06 -27.75 3.43
N GLU A 1026 -23.52 -28.95 3.28
CA GLU A 1026 -23.98 -30.13 3.99
C GLU A 1026 -23.33 -30.27 5.37
N THR A 1027 -22.02 -30.03 5.45
CA THR A 1027 -21.22 -30.28 6.65
C THR A 1027 -20.98 -29.03 7.50
N GLY A 1028 -21.11 -27.82 6.95
CA GLY A 1028 -20.81 -26.56 7.63
C GLY A 1028 -19.32 -26.33 7.86
N ARG A 1029 -18.45 -27.00 7.09
CA ARG A 1029 -16.98 -26.86 7.20
C ARG A 1029 -16.44 -25.88 6.16
N ALA A 1030 -15.41 -25.13 6.53
CA ALA A 1030 -14.68 -24.30 5.57
C ALA A 1030 -14.08 -25.18 4.45
N VAL A 1031 -14.33 -24.77 3.21
CA VAL A 1031 -13.66 -25.27 2.01
C VAL A 1031 -12.40 -24.47 1.77
N TRP A 1032 -12.53 -23.13 1.77
CA TRP A 1032 -11.42 -22.19 1.69
C TRP A 1032 -11.79 -20.86 2.37
N SER A 1033 -10.78 -20.07 2.67
CA SER A 1033 -10.90 -18.69 3.15
C SER A 1033 -9.83 -17.81 2.52
N TYR A 1034 -10.13 -16.53 2.32
CA TYR A 1034 -9.19 -15.53 1.81
C TYR A 1034 -9.24 -14.27 2.67
N GLU A 1035 -8.08 -13.78 3.13
CA GLU A 1035 -7.98 -12.59 3.96
C GLU A 1035 -7.87 -11.33 3.09
N THR A 1036 -8.84 -10.42 3.19
CA THR A 1036 -8.75 -9.09 2.56
C THR A 1036 -8.13 -8.09 3.54
N GLU A 1037 -7.78 -6.88 3.08
CA GLU A 1037 -7.13 -5.86 3.93
C GLU A 1037 -8.13 -5.01 4.75
N GLY A 1038 -9.43 -5.27 4.63
CA GLY A 1038 -10.50 -4.49 5.25
C GLY A 1038 -11.82 -5.27 5.33
N PRO A 1039 -12.83 -4.78 6.06
CA PRO A 1039 -14.10 -5.48 6.24
C PRO A 1039 -14.78 -5.91 4.94
N VAL A 1040 -15.55 -7.00 4.98
CA VAL A 1040 -16.33 -7.50 3.84
C VAL A 1040 -17.80 -7.60 4.19
N VAL A 1041 -18.53 -6.52 3.94
CA VAL A 1041 -19.98 -6.42 4.19
C VAL A 1041 -20.83 -6.68 2.94
N ALA A 1042 -20.23 -6.58 1.74
CA ALA A 1042 -20.92 -6.81 0.48
C ALA A 1042 -21.39 -8.27 0.32
N THR A 1043 -22.54 -8.47 -0.31
CA THR A 1043 -23.05 -9.82 -0.62
C THR A 1043 -22.32 -10.39 -1.84
N PRO A 1044 -21.69 -11.57 -1.75
CA PRO A 1044 -21.02 -12.19 -2.88
C PRO A 1044 -21.99 -12.47 -4.04
N GLN A 1045 -21.52 -12.25 -5.26
CA GLN A 1045 -22.20 -12.64 -6.50
C GLN A 1045 -21.46 -13.77 -7.18
N ILE A 1046 -22.21 -14.67 -7.81
CA ILE A 1046 -21.64 -15.81 -8.54
C ILE A 1046 -22.04 -15.64 -10.00
N THR A 1047 -21.14 -16.02 -10.92
CA THR A 1047 -21.49 -16.28 -12.32
C THR A 1047 -22.77 -17.12 -12.41
N THR A 1048 -23.80 -16.61 -13.09
CA THR A 1048 -25.21 -17.02 -12.90
C THR A 1048 -25.49 -18.49 -13.22
N GLU A 1049 -24.70 -19.14 -14.08
CA GLU A 1049 -24.82 -20.57 -14.40
C GLU A 1049 -24.43 -21.51 -13.25
N HIS A 1050 -23.69 -21.00 -12.27
CA HIS A 1050 -23.27 -21.74 -11.08
C HIS A 1050 -24.04 -21.31 -9.84
N GLN A 1051 -24.73 -20.18 -9.90
CA GLN A 1051 -25.59 -19.71 -8.82
C GLN A 1051 -26.73 -20.69 -8.56
N TYR A 1052 -26.95 -21.03 -7.30
CA TYR A 1052 -28.13 -21.77 -6.90
C TYR A 1052 -29.37 -20.90 -7.10
N VAL A 1053 -30.27 -21.35 -7.98
CA VAL A 1053 -31.57 -20.71 -8.14
C VAL A 1053 -32.58 -21.47 -7.28
N TYR A 1054 -33.04 -20.81 -6.22
CA TYR A 1054 -34.22 -21.28 -5.51
C TYR A 1054 -35.39 -21.28 -6.49
N ASP A 1055 -35.98 -22.43 -6.73
CA ASP A 1055 -37.10 -22.52 -7.66
C ASP A 1055 -38.33 -21.98 -6.93
N TYR A 1056 -38.73 -20.77 -7.28
CA TYR A 1056 -39.94 -20.16 -6.75
C TYR A 1056 -41.21 -20.81 -7.34
N GLY A 1057 -41.08 -21.69 -8.34
CA GLY A 1057 -42.17 -22.39 -9.01
C GLY A 1057 -42.61 -21.72 -10.31
N GLN A 1058 -41.68 -21.29 -11.16
CA GLN A 1058 -42.00 -20.97 -12.55
C GLN A 1058 -41.68 -22.17 -13.44
N GLY A 1059 -42.72 -22.77 -14.01
CA GLY A 1059 -42.54 -23.68 -15.14
C GLY A 1059 -41.97 -22.90 -16.32
N THR A 1060 -40.83 -23.35 -16.83
CA THR A 1060 -40.43 -23.07 -18.21
C THR A 1060 -40.14 -24.39 -18.89
N GLU A 1061 -41.02 -24.74 -19.84
CA GLU A 1061 -40.63 -25.49 -21.01
C GLU A 1061 -39.32 -24.90 -21.57
N THR A 1062 -38.36 -25.80 -21.81
CA THR A 1062 -37.17 -25.71 -22.66
C THR A 1062 -36.98 -24.43 -23.48
N LYS A 1063 -35.88 -23.70 -23.23
CA LYS A 1063 -35.27 -22.71 -24.15
C LYS A 1063 -34.05 -23.33 -24.84
N ASP A 1064 -34.27 -24.34 -25.67
CA ASP A 1064 -33.28 -24.85 -26.62
C ASP A 1064 -33.42 -24.18 -28.02
N GLU A 1065 -34.23 -23.14 -28.18
CA GLU A 1065 -34.31 -22.37 -29.42
C GLU A 1065 -34.49 -20.87 -29.13
N LEU A 1066 -33.38 -20.11 -29.16
CA LEU A 1066 -33.32 -18.70 -29.60
C LEU A 1066 -31.88 -18.28 -29.88
#